data_AF-F0Z626-F1
#
_entry.id   AF-F0Z626-F1
#
_cell.length_a   1.000
_cell.length_b   1.000
_cell.length_c   1.000
_cell.angle_alpha   90.00
_cell.angle_beta   90.00
_cell.angle_gamma   90.00
#
_symmetry.space_group_name_H-M   'P 1'
#
loop_
_entity.id
_entity.type
_entity.pdbx_description
1 polymer ?
#
loop_
_entity_poly.entity_id
_entity_poly.type
_entity_poly.pdbx_seq_one_letter_code
_entity_poly.pdbx_strand_id
1 'polypeptide(L)'
;MSNNQKYDTKCFDHTYQDIISICSTCPNNTPVCIDCINENHNGHRLKKLNDINLRNQIKQDFKNRSIFPLNKFLDFNKKLLNESDNHLKQIQDNYKLNCVKAFNLFNELKKIINAKENDIKLLLITKLEENTEINKIIKTTIEKNNNIIKNAIKYNNDVNNNDINYNDVINNEFIELLKHNHQFNNFFSNIINKNFPEYKDTQLTIQEDNLDSIKGLTNSYLEVLDIPLDLKTLKNNIKYQLTSDSIPATITHLILHDGFDQPLDFIPPTVQHLYLHNIKYQLTPDSIPATVKHLYLLDGFDQPLNVIPHTVEYLHLDNIKYQLTPDSVTGAVKHLYLLDGFNQPLNFIPPTVKSLFLENIKYQLTPDSIPATVTDLFLQDGFDLPLDFIPPTVQHLYLSNIKFQLTPDSIPETVTRVYLQNGFNQPLSFIPPTVQHLFLENIKYQLTPDSIPATVIHLYLQDGFDLPLNFIPLTVQCLYLDNIKYQLTPDSIPATVTHLYLQDGFDKPLDFIPHTVQCLYLHNIKYQLTPDSIPATVIHLYLLDGFNQTLNFIPPTVKYLHLQNFRYQLIPDSIPATVKHLYLLDGFDKPLDFIPHTIQHLYLNNIKYQLTPDSIPATVTHLSLLNGFNQPLNFIPPTIQCLYLNNIKYQLTPDSIPATFIHLCLLDGFNQPLNFIPHTVKYLHLKNINYKLTPESIPATVTHLYLRDGFNQPLNFIPPTVQNLCLDNIKYQLTPYSIPATFAYLFLRDGFNQPLNFIPHTVQYLYLYNIKYQLTPDSIPATVKYLYLFDGFHQPLNFIPPTVQCLHLDNIKYQLTPGSIPATVTHLYLRDGFNQPLNFIPPTVQYLYLYNIKYQLKPDSIPETVTYLHLLDDFNQPLNFIPPTIENLYLQDIKYQITPDSIPATVTDLFLRDGFNQPLNFIPHTVECLYLNNIKYQLTPDSIPETVKRLYLQDNFDQPLNFIPHTVQCWYLHNIKYQLTPDSIPATVIHLYLQDGFNQPLNFIPLTVQYLYLDNIKYQLKPDSIPATVKSLSLLDGFNQPLNFIPPTVKSLYLDNIKYQLKPDSIPATVTYLCLKDGFNQPLNFIPLTVKILYLNNIKYQLKPGSIPNHLATVKFDYGFSQRFTKGIIPDTITSIYMGNVVYPLEHDSVSKTEQNISYLATYKHSKLK
;
A
#
# COMPACT_ATOMS: atom_id res chain seq x y z
N MET A 1 11.85 14.89 47.31
CA MET A 1 10.69 15.81 47.40
C MET A 1 9.56 15.11 48.16
N SER A 2 8.88 15.86 49.04
CA SER A 2 7.65 15.58 49.82
C SER A 2 7.55 14.32 50.70
N ASN A 3 7.76 14.52 52.01
CA ASN A 3 7.09 13.79 53.09
C ASN A 3 5.57 14.00 52.97
N ASN A 4 4.81 12.92 52.74
CA ASN A 4 3.47 12.65 53.31
C ASN A 4 2.88 11.41 52.63
N GLN A 5 3.30 10.21 53.06
CA GLN A 5 2.47 9.02 52.85
C GLN A 5 1.70 8.74 54.14
N LYS A 6 0.39 8.94 54.05
CA LYS A 6 -0.59 8.45 55.03
C LYS A 6 -0.42 6.94 55.14
N TYR A 7 -0.25 6.44 56.36
CA TYR A 7 -0.13 5.00 56.63
C TYR A 7 -1.39 4.27 56.13
N ASP A 8 -1.19 3.16 55.40
CA ASP A 8 -2.29 2.29 54.97
C ASP A 8 -2.74 1.42 56.15
N THR A 9 -3.98 1.64 56.60
CA THR A 9 -4.59 0.93 57.73
C THR A 9 -5.58 -0.13 57.27
N LYS A 10 -5.68 -0.40 55.96
CA LYS A 10 -6.67 -1.32 55.40
C LYS A 10 -6.26 -2.77 55.60
N CYS A 11 -7.27 -3.61 55.82
CA CYS A 11 -7.07 -5.04 55.96
C CYS A 11 -6.68 -5.64 54.60
N PHE A 12 -5.74 -6.58 54.64
CA PHE A 12 -5.18 -7.17 53.43
C PHE A 12 -6.22 -7.97 52.63
N ASP A 13 -7.12 -8.67 53.33
CA ASP A 13 -8.18 -9.46 52.71
C ASP A 13 -9.46 -8.64 52.47
N HIS A 14 -9.72 -7.63 53.31
CA HIS A 14 -10.88 -6.74 53.20
C HIS A 14 -10.44 -5.28 53.08
N THR A 15 -10.02 -4.89 51.87
CA THR A 15 -9.33 -3.61 51.57
C THR A 15 -10.15 -2.35 51.84
N TYR A 16 -11.46 -2.46 52.10
CA TYR A 16 -12.34 -1.35 52.47
C TYR A 16 -12.49 -1.15 53.99
N GLN A 17 -12.15 -2.16 54.79
CA GLN A 17 -12.24 -2.11 56.25
C GLN A 17 -10.89 -1.81 56.87
N ASP A 18 -10.88 -0.98 57.92
CA ASP A 18 -9.67 -0.74 58.69
C ASP A 18 -9.35 -1.91 59.60
N ILE A 19 -8.06 -2.19 59.77
CA ILE A 19 -7.55 -3.15 60.74
C ILE A 19 -7.89 -2.61 62.14
N ILE A 20 -8.58 -3.41 62.95
CA ILE A 20 -9.01 -3.00 64.30
C ILE A 20 -8.36 -3.81 65.42
N SER A 21 -7.85 -5.01 65.13
CA SER A 21 -7.24 -5.88 66.14
C SER A 21 -6.16 -6.75 65.51
N ILE A 22 -5.38 -7.42 66.35
CA ILE A 22 -4.38 -8.40 65.93
C ILE A 22 -4.79 -9.77 66.45
N CYS A 23 -4.92 -10.74 65.55
CA CYS A 23 -5.17 -12.12 65.89
C CYS A 23 -3.87 -12.77 66.37
N SER A 24 -3.79 -13.05 67.67
CA SER A 24 -2.59 -13.67 68.28
C SER A 24 -2.57 -15.19 68.20
N THR A 25 -3.66 -15.78 67.72
CA THR A 25 -3.77 -17.23 67.47
C THR A 25 -3.16 -17.61 66.12
N CYS A 26 -3.14 -16.70 65.16
CA CYS A 26 -2.56 -16.91 63.83
C CYS A 26 -1.04 -16.61 63.81
N PRO A 27 -0.26 -17.28 62.93
CA PRO A 27 1.17 -17.06 62.84
C PRO A 27 1.51 -15.60 62.56
N ASN A 28 2.58 -15.11 63.18
CA ASN A 28 3.12 -13.75 63.00
C ASN A 28 2.20 -12.60 63.42
N ASN A 29 1.24 -12.84 64.32
CA ASN A 29 0.37 -11.80 64.89
C ASN A 29 -0.39 -11.03 63.78
N THR A 30 -1.21 -11.75 63.01
CA THR A 30 -1.93 -11.25 61.84
C THR A 30 -2.85 -10.06 62.17
N PRO A 31 -2.76 -8.92 61.46
CA PRO A 31 -3.70 -7.81 61.61
C PRO A 31 -5.05 -8.16 60.96
N VAL A 32 -6.15 -7.94 61.67
CA VAL A 32 -7.51 -8.32 61.21
C VAL A 32 -8.50 -7.16 61.37
N CYS A 33 -9.42 -7.00 60.40
CA CYS A 33 -10.57 -6.11 60.51
C CYS A 33 -11.78 -6.79 61.17
N ILE A 34 -12.87 -6.04 61.36
CA ILE A 34 -14.13 -6.56 61.96
C ILE A 34 -14.72 -7.73 61.15
N ASP A 35 -14.62 -7.68 59.82
CA ASP A 35 -15.18 -8.72 58.95
C ASP A 35 -14.32 -10.00 59.00
N CYS A 36 -12.99 -9.87 58.97
CA CYS A 36 -12.06 -10.97 59.22
C CYS A 36 -12.33 -11.69 60.55
N ILE A 37 -12.70 -10.93 61.59
CA ILE A 37 -13.01 -11.48 62.92
C ILE A 37 -14.31 -12.28 62.90
N ASN A 38 -15.34 -11.80 62.22
CA ASN A 38 -16.65 -12.47 62.20
C ASN A 38 -16.67 -13.71 61.31
N GLU A 39 -15.85 -13.73 60.27
CA GLU A 39 -15.78 -14.83 59.31
C GLU A 39 -14.72 -15.87 59.70
N ASN A 40 -13.45 -15.61 59.38
CA ASN A 40 -12.37 -16.61 59.41
C ASN A 40 -11.63 -16.68 60.76
N HIS A 41 -11.89 -15.75 61.66
CA HIS A 41 -11.24 -15.70 62.97
C HIS A 41 -12.22 -15.67 64.14
N ASN A 42 -13.45 -16.14 63.91
CA ASN A 42 -14.47 -16.21 64.95
C ASN A 42 -14.05 -17.22 66.03
N GLY A 43 -13.98 -16.77 67.28
CA GLY A 43 -13.46 -17.55 68.41
C GLY A 43 -11.94 -17.53 68.61
N HIS A 44 -11.17 -16.84 67.76
CA HIS A 44 -9.72 -16.67 67.96
C HIS A 44 -9.40 -15.59 69.02
N ARG A 45 -8.21 -15.66 69.63
CA ARG A 45 -7.77 -14.67 70.65
C ARG A 45 -7.23 -13.41 69.99
N LEU A 46 -7.97 -12.32 70.17
CA LEU A 46 -7.64 -11.00 69.62
C LEU A 46 -6.96 -10.11 70.66
N LYS A 47 -5.86 -9.46 70.25
CA LYS A 47 -5.16 -8.42 71.00
C LYS A 47 -5.46 -7.06 70.41
N LYS A 48 -5.56 -6.03 71.26
CA LYS A 48 -5.80 -4.64 70.83
C LYS A 48 -4.54 -4.06 70.18
N LEU A 49 -4.70 -3.26 69.12
CA LEU A 49 -3.59 -2.62 68.39
C LEU A 49 -2.71 -1.73 69.28
N ASN A 50 -3.28 -1.18 70.35
CA ASN A 50 -2.59 -0.30 71.29
C ASN A 50 -1.83 -1.06 72.40
N ASP A 51 -1.75 -2.39 72.33
CA ASP A 51 -0.96 -3.19 73.26
C ASP A 51 0.54 -2.89 73.09
N ILE A 52 1.10 -2.18 74.08
CA ILE A 52 2.49 -1.70 74.08
C ILE A 52 3.50 -2.85 74.04
N ASN A 53 3.20 -3.98 74.68
CA ASN A 53 4.12 -5.11 74.72
C ASN A 53 4.20 -5.79 73.34
N LEU A 54 3.07 -5.98 72.69
CA LEU A 54 3.02 -6.53 71.33
C LEU A 54 3.68 -5.59 70.33
N ARG A 55 3.42 -4.28 70.43
CA ARG A 55 4.02 -3.28 69.54
C ARG A 55 5.54 -3.24 69.67
N ASN A 56 6.07 -3.35 70.89
CA ASN A 56 7.50 -3.41 71.13
C ASN A 56 8.12 -4.71 70.59
N GLN A 57 7.45 -5.84 70.75
CA GLN A 57 7.88 -7.13 70.22
C GLN A 57 7.98 -7.11 68.69
N ILE A 58 6.92 -6.69 67.98
CA ILE A 58 6.90 -6.60 66.52
C ILE A 58 7.97 -5.62 66.02
N LYS A 59 8.18 -4.50 66.71
CA LYS A 59 9.21 -3.51 66.36
C LYS A 59 10.63 -4.04 66.59
N GLN A 60 10.84 -4.87 67.60
CA GLN A 60 12.11 -5.56 67.83
C GLN A 60 12.35 -6.65 66.78
N ASP A 61 11.33 -7.45 66.45
CA ASP A 61 11.43 -8.51 65.44
C ASP A 61 11.71 -7.92 64.05
N PHE A 62 11.05 -6.82 63.68
CA PHE A 62 11.31 -6.11 62.43
C PHE A 62 12.73 -5.53 62.36
N LYS A 63 13.23 -4.95 63.48
CA LYS A 63 14.62 -4.49 63.59
C LYS A 63 15.64 -5.62 63.49
N ASN A 64 15.36 -6.76 64.12
CA ASN A 64 16.32 -7.87 64.25
C ASN A 64 16.33 -8.81 63.04
N ARG A 65 15.19 -9.01 62.34
CA ARG A 65 15.09 -9.94 61.20
C ARG A 65 15.21 -9.28 59.82
N SER A 66 14.95 -7.97 59.66
CA SER A 66 14.68 -7.42 58.31
C SER A 66 15.35 -6.09 57.94
N ILE A 67 16.11 -5.41 58.81
CA ILE A 67 16.86 -4.20 58.39
C ILE A 67 18.37 -4.44 58.36
N PHE A 68 18.92 -5.16 59.34
CA PHE A 68 20.37 -5.37 59.43
C PHE A 68 20.94 -6.32 58.37
N PRO A 69 20.27 -7.44 57.98
CA PRO A 69 20.75 -8.30 56.89
C PRO A 69 20.55 -7.68 55.51
N LEU A 70 19.46 -6.94 55.30
CA LEU A 70 19.06 -6.39 54.00
C LEU A 70 19.91 -5.19 53.56
N ASN A 71 20.29 -4.30 54.48
CA ASN A 71 21.26 -3.25 54.18
C ASN A 71 22.67 -3.84 53.95
N LYS A 72 23.04 -4.88 54.71
CA LYS A 72 24.28 -5.63 54.45
C LYS A 72 24.25 -6.33 53.09
N PHE A 73 23.10 -6.85 52.65
CA PHE A 73 22.93 -7.46 51.34
C PHE A 73 22.93 -6.42 50.21
N LEU A 74 22.36 -5.24 50.42
CA LEU A 74 22.42 -4.12 49.47
C LEU A 74 23.85 -3.58 49.32
N ASP A 75 24.57 -3.42 50.42
CA ASP A 75 25.99 -3.02 50.40
C ASP A 75 26.88 -4.14 49.83
N PHE A 76 26.58 -5.41 50.12
CA PHE A 76 27.25 -6.57 49.54
C PHE A 76 26.98 -6.66 48.04
N ASN A 77 25.74 -6.47 47.57
CA ASN A 77 25.40 -6.48 46.15
C ASN A 77 25.98 -5.27 45.41
N LYS A 78 26.05 -4.09 46.04
CA LYS A 78 26.79 -2.95 45.48
C LYS A 78 28.29 -3.22 45.39
N LYS A 79 28.87 -3.89 46.38
CA LYS A 79 30.26 -4.35 46.33
C LYS A 79 30.48 -5.38 45.24
N LEU A 80 29.61 -6.38 45.14
CA LEU A 80 29.66 -7.41 44.11
C LEU A 80 29.46 -6.85 42.71
N LEU A 81 28.56 -5.88 42.54
CA LEU A 81 28.33 -5.19 41.27
C LEU A 81 29.54 -4.35 40.89
N ASN A 82 30.10 -3.56 41.82
CA ASN A 82 31.34 -2.81 41.57
C ASN A 82 32.56 -3.72 41.36
N GLU A 83 32.65 -4.86 42.04
CA GLU A 83 33.71 -5.86 41.85
C GLU A 83 33.54 -6.58 40.50
N SER A 84 32.31 -6.89 40.10
CA SER A 84 31.98 -7.43 38.79
C SER A 84 32.30 -6.43 37.67
N ASP A 85 31.92 -5.17 37.84
CA ASP A 85 32.18 -4.10 36.87
C ASP A 85 33.68 -3.78 36.80
N ASN A 86 34.40 -3.80 37.92
CA ASN A 86 35.85 -3.65 37.93
C ASN A 86 36.57 -4.87 37.36
N HIS A 87 36.08 -6.11 37.60
CA HIS A 87 36.61 -7.30 36.96
C HIS A 87 36.35 -7.30 35.46
N LEU A 88 35.15 -6.91 35.02
CA LEU A 88 34.83 -6.75 33.61
C LEU A 88 35.71 -5.66 32.99
N LYS A 89 35.93 -4.54 33.68
CA LYS A 89 36.84 -3.49 33.22
C LYS A 89 38.29 -3.97 33.15
N GLN A 90 38.77 -4.73 34.13
CA GLN A 90 40.08 -5.37 34.08
C GLN A 90 40.19 -6.39 32.95
N ILE A 91 39.15 -7.17 32.67
CA ILE A 91 39.09 -8.10 31.53
C ILE A 91 39.11 -7.31 30.22
N GLN A 92 38.37 -6.21 30.12
CA GLN A 92 38.34 -5.34 28.94
C GLN A 92 39.68 -4.61 28.71
N ASP A 93 40.32 -4.14 29.78
CA ASP A 93 41.63 -3.49 29.72
C ASP A 93 42.74 -4.52 29.42
N ASN A 94 42.66 -5.73 30.00
CA ASN A 94 43.54 -6.85 29.66
C ASN A 94 43.32 -7.33 28.24
N TYR A 95 42.08 -7.37 27.74
CA TYR A 95 41.78 -7.66 26.35
C TYR A 95 42.43 -6.63 25.44
N LYS A 96 42.25 -5.33 25.70
CA LYS A 96 42.92 -4.27 24.93
C LYS A 96 44.44 -4.40 24.98
N LEU A 97 45.02 -4.65 26.15
CA LEU A 97 46.46 -4.84 26.31
C LEU A 97 46.97 -6.09 25.58
N ASN A 98 46.20 -7.18 25.62
CA ASN A 98 46.53 -8.43 24.93
C ASN A 98 46.39 -8.28 23.41
N CYS A 99 45.39 -7.55 22.91
CA CYS A 99 45.28 -7.18 21.51
C CYS A 99 46.48 -6.34 21.06
N VAL A 100 46.92 -5.36 21.86
CA VAL A 100 48.12 -4.56 21.56
C VAL A 100 49.39 -5.42 21.59
N LYS A 101 49.52 -6.33 22.56
CA LYS A 101 50.65 -7.27 22.64
C LYS A 101 50.68 -8.23 21.46
N ALA A 102 49.54 -8.81 21.10
CA ALA A 102 49.40 -9.69 19.94
C ALA A 102 49.72 -8.92 18.65
N PHE A 103 49.15 -7.71 18.49
CA PHE A 103 49.43 -6.84 17.36
C PHE A 103 50.92 -6.53 17.24
N ASN A 104 51.59 -6.15 18.33
CA ASN A 104 53.03 -5.87 18.34
C ASN A 104 53.87 -7.13 18.05
N LEU A 105 53.50 -8.29 18.61
CA LEU A 105 54.18 -9.56 18.38
C LEU A 105 54.07 -10.00 16.91
N PHE A 106 52.88 -9.93 16.32
CA PHE A 106 52.67 -10.21 14.90
C PHE A 106 53.39 -9.19 14.01
N ASN A 107 53.49 -7.94 14.43
CA ASN A 107 54.23 -6.93 13.67
C ASN A 107 55.75 -7.16 13.72
N GLU A 108 56.29 -7.62 14.84
CA GLU A 108 57.69 -8.08 14.94
C GLU A 108 57.93 -9.35 14.12
N LEU A 109 57.02 -10.33 14.16
CA LEU A 109 57.05 -11.50 13.27
C LEU A 109 57.06 -11.09 11.80
N LYS A 110 56.23 -10.10 11.43
CA LYS A 110 56.19 -9.56 10.07
C LYS A 110 57.51 -8.87 9.70
N LYS A 111 58.14 -8.14 10.63
CA LYS A 111 59.49 -7.59 10.42
C LYS A 111 60.55 -8.68 10.25
N ILE A 112 60.50 -9.75 11.03
CA ILE A 112 61.45 -10.88 10.94
C ILE A 112 61.25 -11.64 9.63
N ILE A 113 60.01 -11.94 9.24
CA ILE A 113 59.68 -12.59 7.96
C ILE A 113 60.14 -11.71 6.81
N ASN A 114 59.82 -10.41 6.82
CA ASN A 114 60.26 -9.48 5.80
C ASN A 114 61.79 -9.33 5.77
N ALA A 115 62.46 -9.30 6.93
CA ALA A 115 63.91 -9.27 7.01
C ALA A 115 64.51 -10.55 6.43
N LYS A 116 63.92 -11.72 6.70
CA LYS A 116 64.41 -12.99 6.18
C LYS A 116 64.14 -13.15 4.68
N GLU A 117 63.00 -12.67 4.21
CA GLU A 117 62.69 -12.54 2.79
C GLU A 117 63.69 -11.62 2.10
N ASN A 118 64.00 -10.47 2.70
CA ASN A 118 64.99 -9.54 2.19
C ASN A 118 66.41 -10.12 2.22
N ASP A 119 66.79 -10.88 3.25
CA ASP A 119 68.06 -11.59 3.34
C ASP A 119 68.18 -12.65 2.24
N ILE A 120 67.12 -13.42 1.98
CA ILE A 120 67.09 -14.42 0.90
C ILE A 120 67.16 -13.73 -0.46
N LYS A 121 66.40 -12.65 -0.67
CA LYS A 121 66.47 -11.84 -1.89
C LYS A 121 67.88 -11.25 -2.07
N LEU A 122 68.47 -10.70 -1.02
CA LEU A 122 69.82 -10.15 -1.05
C LEU A 122 70.86 -11.25 -1.32
N LEU A 123 70.70 -12.44 -0.76
CA LEU A 123 71.56 -13.60 -1.04
C LEU A 123 71.45 -14.05 -2.50
N LEU A 124 70.23 -14.12 -3.05
CA LEU A 124 69.99 -14.44 -4.46
C LEU A 124 70.58 -13.36 -5.38
N ILE A 125 70.42 -12.08 -5.05
CA ILE A 125 71.04 -10.95 -5.75
C ILE A 125 72.56 -11.05 -5.66
N THR A 126 73.12 -11.32 -4.48
CA THR A 126 74.58 -11.46 -4.29
C THR A 126 75.12 -12.63 -5.11
N LYS A 127 74.40 -13.76 -5.19
CA LYS A 127 74.80 -14.90 -6.03
C LYS A 127 74.70 -14.59 -7.52
N LEU A 128 73.71 -13.81 -7.93
CA LEU A 128 73.61 -13.28 -9.29
C LEU A 128 74.75 -12.30 -9.60
N GLU A 129 75.10 -11.42 -8.67
CA GLU A 129 76.23 -10.50 -8.78
C GLU A 129 77.57 -11.23 -8.82
N GLU A 130 77.77 -12.28 -8.00
CA GLU A 130 78.94 -13.16 -8.05
C GLU A 130 79.07 -13.81 -9.44
N ASN A 131 77.98 -14.36 -10.00
CA ASN A 131 77.97 -14.92 -11.36
C ASN A 131 78.18 -13.83 -12.43
N THR A 132 77.72 -12.61 -12.19
CA THR A 132 77.93 -11.45 -13.09
C THR A 132 79.39 -11.00 -13.07
N GLU A 133 80.04 -10.98 -11.92
CA GLU A 133 81.47 -10.70 -11.78
C GLU A 133 82.33 -11.85 -12.31
N ILE A 134 81.93 -13.12 -12.15
CA ILE A 134 82.56 -14.27 -12.84
C ILE A 134 82.48 -14.06 -14.36
N ASN A 135 81.31 -13.71 -14.90
CA ASN A 135 81.14 -13.41 -16.32
C ASN A 135 82.03 -12.24 -16.76
N LYS A 136 82.10 -11.17 -15.96
CA LYS A 136 82.97 -10.02 -16.22
C LYS A 136 84.44 -10.41 -16.20
N ILE A 137 84.90 -11.21 -15.24
CA ILE A 137 86.28 -11.73 -15.17
C ILE A 137 86.59 -12.59 -16.39
N ILE A 138 85.69 -13.50 -16.77
CA ILE A 138 85.83 -14.34 -17.97
C ILE A 138 85.93 -13.43 -19.21
N LYS A 139 85.01 -12.49 -19.38
CA LYS A 139 84.96 -11.58 -20.53
C LYS A 139 86.19 -10.69 -20.61
N THR A 140 86.61 -10.08 -19.50
CA THR A 140 87.81 -9.22 -19.45
C THR A 140 89.09 -10.03 -19.66
N THR A 141 89.15 -11.27 -19.16
CA THR A 141 90.27 -12.18 -19.40
C THR A 141 90.33 -12.60 -20.86
N ILE A 142 89.19 -12.93 -21.48
CA ILE A 142 89.08 -13.24 -22.91
C ILE A 142 89.47 -12.01 -23.75
N GLU A 143 89.00 -10.81 -23.41
CA GLU A 143 89.34 -9.58 -24.13
C GLU A 143 90.83 -9.24 -23.99
N LYS A 144 91.42 -9.39 -22.81
CA LYS A 144 92.87 -9.23 -22.59
C LYS A 144 93.67 -10.27 -23.38
N ASN A 145 93.25 -11.53 -23.35
CA ASN A 145 93.85 -12.61 -24.12
C ASN A 145 93.77 -12.32 -25.63
N ASN A 146 92.61 -11.89 -26.11
CA ASN A 146 92.39 -11.50 -27.50
C ASN A 146 93.24 -10.30 -27.91
N ASN A 147 93.45 -9.32 -27.03
CA ASN A 147 94.33 -8.18 -27.31
C ASN A 147 95.80 -8.59 -27.35
N ILE A 148 96.25 -9.51 -26.49
CA ILE A 148 97.61 -10.09 -26.54
C ILE A 148 97.79 -10.86 -27.84
N ILE A 149 96.82 -11.69 -28.23
CA ILE A 149 96.84 -12.44 -29.50
C ILE A 149 96.82 -11.48 -30.70
N LYS A 150 95.97 -10.45 -30.70
CA LYS A 150 95.92 -9.43 -31.77
C LYS A 150 97.23 -8.66 -31.89
N ASN A 151 97.85 -8.28 -30.77
CA ASN A 151 99.15 -7.62 -30.78
C ASN A 151 100.26 -8.54 -31.29
N ALA A 152 100.24 -9.83 -30.91
CA ALA A 152 101.19 -10.81 -31.43
C ALA A 152 101.01 -11.08 -32.93
N ILE A 153 99.77 -11.17 -33.42
CA ILE A 153 99.46 -11.29 -34.86
C ILE A 153 99.92 -10.03 -35.60
N LYS A 154 99.66 -8.85 -35.05
CA LYS A 154 100.10 -7.56 -35.62
C LYS A 154 101.63 -7.49 -35.71
N TYR A 155 102.33 -7.85 -34.63
CA TYR A 155 103.79 -7.85 -34.59
C TYR A 155 104.40 -8.91 -35.53
N ASN A 156 103.79 -10.10 -35.64
CA ASN A 156 104.22 -11.13 -36.60
C ASN A 156 104.04 -10.67 -38.06
N ASN A 157 102.99 -9.91 -38.35
CA ASN A 157 102.77 -9.31 -39.66
C ASN A 157 103.74 -8.13 -39.93
N ASP A 158 104.11 -7.36 -38.91
CA ASP A 158 105.09 -6.28 -39.00
C ASP A 158 106.54 -6.80 -39.16
N VAL A 159 106.86 -7.96 -38.57
CA VAL A 159 108.18 -8.64 -38.71
C VAL A 159 108.33 -9.35 -40.06
N ASN A 160 107.25 -9.92 -40.61
CA ASN A 160 107.31 -10.59 -41.93
C ASN A 160 107.34 -9.63 -43.13
N ASN A 161 107.12 -8.33 -42.92
CA ASN A 161 107.11 -7.32 -44.00
C ASN A 161 108.38 -6.46 -44.07
N ASN A 162 109.35 -6.65 -43.18
CA ASN A 162 110.61 -5.91 -43.20
C ASN A 162 111.79 -6.87 -43.41
N ASP A 163 112.22 -7.00 -44.66
CA ASP A 163 113.65 -7.23 -44.93
C ASP A 163 114.40 -6.04 -44.33
N ILE A 164 115.48 -6.26 -43.55
CA ILE A 164 116.76 -5.52 -43.62
C ILE A 164 117.63 -5.62 -42.34
N ASN A 165 118.92 -5.87 -42.63
CA ASN A 165 120.21 -5.63 -41.96
C ASN A 165 120.37 -5.60 -40.43
N TYR A 166 121.20 -6.55 -39.99
CA TYR A 166 122.06 -6.47 -38.81
C TYR A 166 123.06 -5.31 -38.95
N ASN A 167 122.91 -4.27 -38.13
CA ASN A 167 123.96 -3.68 -37.28
C ASN A 167 123.48 -2.34 -36.70
N ASP A 168 123.68 -2.18 -35.39
CA ASP A 168 123.58 -0.94 -34.61
C ASP A 168 122.19 -0.33 -34.33
N VAL A 169 121.29 -1.08 -33.65
CA VAL A 169 120.60 -0.70 -32.38
C VAL A 169 120.21 -2.01 -31.65
N ILE A 170 121.17 -2.92 -31.47
CA ILE A 170 120.90 -4.23 -30.85
C ILE A 170 121.03 -4.08 -29.34
N ASN A 171 119.98 -3.55 -28.74
CA ASN A 171 119.59 -3.97 -27.40
C ASN A 171 118.12 -3.72 -27.16
N ASN A 172 117.45 -2.75 -27.81
CA ASN A 172 116.04 -2.49 -27.51
C ASN A 172 115.08 -3.34 -28.36
N GLU A 173 115.30 -3.54 -29.67
CA GLU A 173 114.39 -4.35 -30.53
C GLU A 173 114.49 -5.85 -30.25
N PHE A 174 115.70 -6.40 -30.02
CA PHE A 174 115.85 -7.80 -29.63
C PHE A 174 115.39 -8.06 -28.18
N ILE A 175 115.53 -7.08 -27.26
CA ILE A 175 114.91 -7.16 -25.93
C ILE A 175 113.39 -7.04 -26.03
N GLU A 176 112.85 -6.24 -26.96
CA GLU A 176 111.40 -6.24 -27.23
C GLU A 176 110.94 -7.57 -27.81
N LEU A 177 111.66 -8.14 -28.78
CA LEU A 177 111.34 -9.46 -29.33
C LEU A 177 111.43 -10.55 -28.25
N LEU A 178 112.45 -10.53 -27.40
CA LEU A 178 112.60 -11.43 -26.25
C LEU A 178 111.50 -11.19 -25.20
N LYS A 179 111.12 -9.95 -24.91
CA LYS A 179 110.01 -9.63 -23.99
C LYS A 179 108.69 -10.13 -24.55
N HIS A 180 108.41 -9.91 -25.83
CA HIS A 180 107.19 -10.38 -26.48
C HIS A 180 107.17 -11.90 -26.61
N ASN A 181 108.29 -12.55 -26.95
CA ASN A 181 108.39 -14.02 -27.06
C ASN A 181 108.35 -14.70 -25.67
N HIS A 182 108.97 -14.12 -24.65
CA HIS A 182 108.83 -14.56 -23.27
C HIS A 182 107.39 -14.37 -22.75
N GLN A 183 106.74 -13.25 -23.08
CA GLN A 183 105.32 -13.04 -22.79
C GLN A 183 104.43 -14.05 -23.53
N PHE A 184 104.73 -14.36 -24.80
CA PHE A 184 103.97 -15.30 -25.63
C PHE A 184 104.13 -16.75 -25.16
N ASN A 185 105.35 -17.19 -24.82
CA ASN A 185 105.59 -18.54 -24.31
C ASN A 185 105.03 -18.74 -22.89
N ASN A 186 105.08 -17.71 -22.02
CA ASN A 186 104.36 -17.74 -20.74
C ASN A 186 102.84 -17.68 -20.93
N PHE A 187 102.34 -17.10 -22.02
CA PHE A 187 100.92 -17.07 -22.32
C PHE A 187 100.42 -18.42 -22.85
N PHE A 188 101.17 -19.07 -23.74
CA PHE A 188 100.85 -20.38 -24.31
C PHE A 188 100.89 -21.50 -23.26
N SER A 189 101.85 -21.48 -22.33
CA SER A 189 101.90 -22.42 -21.20
C SER A 189 100.76 -22.22 -20.19
N ASN A 190 100.22 -21.00 -20.07
CA ASN A 190 99.11 -20.68 -19.18
C ASN A 190 97.71 -20.95 -19.77
N ILE A 191 97.56 -21.06 -21.10
CA ILE A 191 96.27 -21.40 -21.75
C ILE A 191 95.94 -22.89 -21.59
N ILE A 192 96.95 -23.76 -21.67
CA ILE A 192 96.74 -25.22 -21.66
C ILE A 192 96.27 -25.72 -20.28
N ASN A 193 96.41 -24.92 -19.21
CA ASN A 193 96.09 -25.32 -17.83
C ASN A 193 95.18 -24.35 -17.05
N LYS A 194 94.40 -23.48 -17.71
CA LYS A 194 93.44 -22.62 -17.00
C LYS A 194 92.01 -23.09 -17.16
N ASN A 195 91.47 -23.65 -16.09
CA ASN A 195 90.02 -23.77 -15.91
C ASN A 195 89.44 -22.36 -15.69
N PHE A 196 88.47 -21.95 -16.52
CA PHE A 196 87.68 -20.77 -16.22
C PHE A 196 86.87 -21.01 -14.93
N PRO A 197 86.63 -19.97 -14.12
CA PRO A 197 85.70 -20.11 -13.00
C PRO A 197 84.32 -20.52 -13.50
N GLU A 198 83.73 -21.55 -12.90
CA GLU A 198 82.43 -22.10 -13.31
C GLU A 198 81.27 -21.28 -12.74
N TYR A 199 80.18 -21.15 -13.52
CA TYR A 199 78.92 -20.59 -13.02
C TYR A 199 78.31 -21.52 -11.99
N LYS A 200 77.73 -20.96 -10.93
CA LYS A 200 77.00 -21.73 -9.93
C LYS A 200 75.51 -21.66 -10.22
N ASP A 201 74.88 -22.80 -10.51
CA ASP A 201 73.42 -22.92 -10.59
C ASP A 201 72.83 -23.01 -9.17
N THR A 202 71.83 -22.18 -8.87
CA THR A 202 71.26 -22.07 -7.52
C THR A 202 69.77 -22.36 -7.60
N GLN A 203 69.35 -23.54 -7.15
CA GLN A 203 67.93 -23.90 -7.03
C GLN A 203 67.41 -23.60 -5.63
N LEU A 204 66.24 -22.95 -5.53
CA LEU A 204 65.55 -22.72 -4.27
C LEU A 204 64.65 -23.93 -3.98
N THR A 205 65.08 -24.83 -3.10
CA THR A 205 64.27 -25.99 -2.68
C THR A 205 63.38 -25.60 -1.51
N ILE A 206 62.06 -25.64 -1.69
CA ILE A 206 61.09 -25.43 -0.59
C ILE A 206 60.76 -26.81 -0.02
N GLN A 207 61.14 -27.07 1.23
CA GLN A 207 60.73 -28.27 1.96
C GLN A 207 59.31 -28.06 2.51
N GLU A 208 58.32 -28.83 2.02
CA GLU A 208 56.90 -28.71 2.38
C GLU A 208 56.63 -28.86 3.90
N ASP A 209 57.48 -29.59 4.64
CA ASP A 209 57.29 -29.91 6.07
C ASP A 209 57.51 -28.72 7.05
N ASN A 210 57.96 -27.56 6.58
CA ASN A 210 58.27 -26.42 7.45
C ASN A 210 57.11 -25.43 7.64
N LEU A 211 56.08 -25.45 6.78
CA LEU A 211 54.92 -24.57 6.95
C LEU A 211 54.11 -24.96 8.20
N ASP A 212 53.97 -26.25 8.45
CA ASP A 212 53.34 -26.81 9.65
C ASP A 212 54.19 -26.59 10.90
N SER A 213 55.51 -26.56 10.77
CA SER A 213 56.42 -26.19 11.87
C SER A 213 56.32 -24.70 12.23
N ILE A 214 56.14 -23.81 11.25
CA ILE A 214 55.86 -22.38 11.49
C ILE A 214 54.47 -22.22 12.10
N LYS A 215 53.44 -22.90 11.58
CA LYS A 215 52.10 -22.98 12.18
C LYS A 215 52.16 -23.43 13.64
N GLY A 216 52.93 -24.49 13.92
CA GLY A 216 53.19 -25.02 15.25
C GLY A 216 53.95 -24.05 16.17
N LEU A 217 54.88 -23.25 15.63
CA LEU A 217 55.58 -22.20 16.37
C LEU A 217 54.68 -20.99 16.68
N THR A 218 53.81 -20.57 15.76
CA THR A 218 52.79 -19.54 16.04
C THR A 218 51.80 -20.01 17.11
N ASN A 219 51.41 -21.29 17.06
CA ASN A 219 50.52 -21.91 18.04
C ASN A 219 51.22 -22.15 19.40
N SER A 220 52.55 -22.25 19.46
CA SER A 220 53.30 -22.42 20.72
C SER A 220 53.67 -21.12 21.41
N TYR A 221 53.68 -19.98 20.70
CA TYR A 221 53.97 -18.66 21.27
C TYR A 221 52.74 -17.89 21.77
N LEU A 222 51.55 -18.25 21.30
CA LEU A 222 50.29 -17.66 21.75
C LEU A 222 49.34 -18.76 22.22
N GLU A 223 49.45 -19.09 23.49
CA GLU A 223 48.46 -19.91 24.19
C GLU A 223 47.60 -18.96 25.05
N VAL A 224 46.30 -18.86 24.75
CA VAL A 224 45.36 -18.16 25.63
C VAL A 224 45.00 -19.11 26.76
N LEU A 225 45.74 -19.00 27.87
CA LEU A 225 45.46 -19.73 29.09
C LEU A 225 44.48 -18.94 29.94
N ASP A 226 43.29 -19.51 30.20
CA ASP A 226 42.39 -19.03 31.24
C ASP A 226 43.05 -19.27 32.60
N ILE A 227 43.70 -18.24 33.15
CA ILE A 227 44.20 -18.28 34.52
C ILE A 227 43.05 -17.87 35.44
N PRO A 228 42.46 -18.78 36.23
CA PRO A 228 41.48 -18.40 37.22
C PRO A 228 42.20 -17.61 38.31
N LEU A 229 41.66 -16.46 38.71
CA LEU A 229 42.13 -15.78 39.91
C LEU A 229 41.73 -16.62 41.13
N ASP A 230 42.67 -17.46 41.55
CA ASP A 230 42.77 -18.31 42.72
C ASP A 230 41.51 -18.48 43.61
N LEU A 231 40.86 -19.63 43.49
CA LEU A 231 40.39 -20.39 44.66
C LEU A 231 40.85 -21.84 44.51
N LYS A 232 42.06 -22.09 45.02
CA LYS A 232 42.56 -23.35 45.57
C LYS A 232 41.57 -24.53 45.58
N THR A 233 42.03 -25.60 44.94
CA THR A 233 41.68 -27.01 45.15
C THR A 233 40.23 -27.41 44.87
N LEU A 234 39.99 -27.91 43.66
CA LEU A 234 39.27 -29.18 43.47
C LEU A 234 39.60 -29.77 42.09
N LYS A 235 40.65 -30.61 42.08
CA LYS A 235 40.59 -31.83 41.27
C LYS A 235 39.32 -32.55 41.70
N ASN A 236 38.29 -32.56 40.87
CA ASN A 236 37.30 -33.61 40.86
C ASN A 236 36.61 -33.65 39.50
N ASN A 237 36.55 -34.85 38.95
CA ASN A 237 35.54 -35.24 37.97
C ASN A 237 34.18 -34.69 38.42
N ILE A 238 33.63 -33.72 37.68
CA ILE A 238 32.28 -33.23 37.97
C ILE A 238 31.28 -34.19 37.33
N LYS A 239 30.86 -35.14 38.16
CA LYS A 239 29.53 -35.76 38.14
C LYS A 239 28.52 -34.81 38.81
N TYR A 240 28.21 -33.67 38.21
CA TYR A 240 27.05 -32.85 38.61
C TYR A 240 26.13 -32.69 37.41
N GLN A 241 24.90 -33.19 37.52
CA GLN A 241 23.82 -32.91 36.57
C GLN A 241 23.54 -31.41 36.57
N LEU A 242 23.63 -30.76 35.41
CA LEU A 242 23.07 -29.43 35.20
C LEU A 242 21.54 -29.56 35.25
N THR A 243 20.89 -28.76 36.09
CA THR A 243 19.42 -28.66 36.14
C THR A 243 18.96 -27.37 35.49
N SER A 244 17.69 -27.28 35.06
CA SER A 244 17.11 -26.09 34.42
C SER A 244 17.26 -24.79 35.22
N ASP A 245 17.40 -24.86 36.55
CA ASP A 245 17.65 -23.71 37.43
C ASP A 245 19.09 -23.16 37.34
N SER A 246 19.99 -23.87 36.65
CA SER A 246 21.42 -23.53 36.52
C SER A 246 21.71 -22.56 35.37
N ILE A 247 20.72 -22.31 34.49
CA ILE A 247 20.85 -21.44 33.30
C ILE A 247 19.80 -20.32 33.38
N PRO A 248 20.17 -19.03 33.23
CA PRO A 248 19.21 -17.94 33.21
C PRO A 248 18.14 -18.12 32.12
N ALA A 249 16.87 -17.98 32.49
CA ALA A 249 15.73 -18.13 31.56
C ALA A 249 15.70 -17.09 30.42
N THR A 250 16.60 -16.10 30.40
CA THR A 250 16.70 -15.05 29.38
C THR A 250 17.65 -15.39 28.23
N ILE A 251 18.34 -16.53 28.28
CA ILE A 251 19.36 -16.89 27.27
C ILE A 251 18.69 -17.35 25.98
N THR A 252 19.09 -16.73 24.87
CA THR A 252 18.61 -17.06 23.52
C THR A 252 19.62 -17.83 22.67
N HIS A 253 20.89 -17.85 23.10
CA HIS A 253 22.02 -18.49 22.45
C HIS A 253 22.74 -19.41 23.43
N LEU A 254 22.96 -20.67 23.08
CA LEU A 254 23.64 -21.64 23.94
C LEU A 254 24.70 -22.39 23.15
N ILE A 255 25.92 -22.47 23.70
CA ILE A 255 27.04 -23.19 23.11
C ILE A 255 27.41 -24.37 24.01
N LEU A 256 27.45 -25.57 23.46
CA LEU A 256 27.92 -26.78 24.11
C LEU A 256 29.26 -27.20 23.50
N HIS A 257 30.29 -27.23 24.34
CA HIS A 257 31.66 -27.53 23.94
C HIS A 257 31.95 -29.04 23.93
N ASP A 258 33.10 -29.39 23.38
CA ASP A 258 33.60 -30.76 23.28
C ASP A 258 33.56 -31.51 24.61
N GLY A 259 33.16 -32.77 24.55
CA GLY A 259 33.17 -33.65 25.72
C GLY A 259 31.94 -33.54 26.63
N PHE A 260 30.97 -32.69 26.31
CA PHE A 260 29.70 -32.58 27.06
C PHE A 260 28.91 -33.89 27.03
N ASP A 261 28.54 -34.44 28.20
CA ASP A 261 28.02 -35.82 28.33
C ASP A 261 26.73 -35.91 29.20
N GLN A 262 25.84 -34.91 29.09
CA GLN A 262 24.58 -34.88 29.85
C GLN A 262 23.35 -34.72 28.93
N PRO A 263 22.15 -35.17 29.36
CA PRO A 263 20.90 -34.88 28.67
C PRO A 263 20.69 -33.38 28.48
N LEU A 264 20.06 -33.01 27.37
CA LEU A 264 19.84 -31.61 26.96
C LEU A 264 18.49 -31.04 27.47
N ASP A 265 17.83 -31.72 28.41
CA ASP A 265 16.54 -31.31 28.99
C ASP A 265 16.63 -30.07 29.88
N PHE A 266 17.84 -29.66 30.27
CA PHE A 266 18.09 -28.40 30.98
C PHE A 266 18.03 -27.15 30.08
N ILE A 267 18.04 -27.30 28.75
CA ILE A 267 18.04 -26.15 27.83
C ILE A 267 16.72 -25.37 27.96
N PRO A 268 16.75 -24.08 28.33
CA PRO A 268 15.52 -23.28 28.47
C PRO A 268 14.76 -23.15 27.15
N PRO A 269 13.41 -23.06 27.18
CA PRO A 269 12.59 -22.85 25.97
C PRO A 269 12.77 -21.46 25.33
N THR A 270 13.61 -20.60 25.90
CA THR A 270 13.98 -19.30 25.31
C THR A 270 15.16 -19.39 24.35
N VAL A 271 15.89 -20.52 24.32
CA VAL A 271 17.00 -20.74 23.40
C VAL A 271 16.44 -20.94 21.98
N GLN A 272 16.90 -20.08 21.07
CA GLN A 272 16.56 -20.12 19.64
C GLN A 272 17.77 -20.47 18.77
N HIS A 273 18.98 -20.22 19.28
CA HIS A 273 20.26 -20.52 18.63
C HIS A 273 21.05 -21.51 19.49
N LEU A 274 21.33 -22.69 18.94
CA LEU A 274 22.05 -23.74 19.64
C LEU A 274 23.30 -24.14 18.84
N TYR A 275 24.45 -24.16 19.51
CA TYR A 275 25.73 -24.54 18.93
C TYR A 275 26.24 -25.81 19.61
N LEU A 276 26.52 -26.84 18.82
CA LEU A 276 26.97 -28.15 19.29
C LEU A 276 28.32 -28.48 18.67
N HIS A 277 29.38 -28.57 19.49
CA HIS A 277 30.64 -29.21 19.10
C HIS A 277 30.55 -30.73 19.28
N ASN A 278 31.68 -31.43 19.47
CA ASN A 278 31.72 -32.88 19.65
C ASN A 278 31.28 -33.30 21.06
N ILE A 279 29.97 -33.25 21.32
CA ILE A 279 29.35 -33.71 22.57
C ILE A 279 29.35 -35.25 22.63
N LYS A 280 29.58 -35.81 23.82
CA LYS A 280 29.55 -37.25 24.11
C LYS A 280 28.15 -37.80 24.36
N TYR A 281 27.24 -36.96 24.84
CA TYR A 281 25.86 -37.37 25.09
C TYR A 281 25.18 -37.76 23.78
N GLN A 282 24.62 -38.97 23.72
CA GLN A 282 23.88 -39.43 22.53
C GLN A 282 22.52 -38.75 22.44
N LEU A 283 22.33 -37.94 21.40
CA LEU A 283 21.07 -37.29 21.10
C LEU A 283 19.98 -38.32 20.78
N THR A 284 18.80 -38.13 21.36
CA THR A 284 17.57 -38.86 21.05
C THR A 284 16.57 -37.92 20.36
N PRO A 285 15.51 -38.45 19.71
CA PRO A 285 14.33 -37.66 19.42
C PRO A 285 13.90 -36.93 20.71
N ASP A 286 13.60 -35.64 20.61
CA ASP A 286 13.28 -34.71 21.72
C ASP A 286 14.47 -34.15 22.54
N SER A 287 15.72 -34.50 22.23
CA SER A 287 16.89 -33.92 22.94
C SER A 287 17.08 -32.43 22.65
N ILE A 288 16.82 -31.97 21.41
CA ILE A 288 16.92 -30.55 21.05
C ILE A 288 15.54 -29.89 21.23
N PRO A 289 15.41 -28.80 21.99
CA PRO A 289 14.13 -28.14 22.19
C PRO A 289 13.49 -27.67 20.88
N ALA A 290 12.18 -27.81 20.76
CA ALA A 290 11.38 -27.32 19.63
C ALA A 290 11.38 -25.79 19.48
N THR A 291 12.02 -25.05 20.38
CA THR A 291 12.17 -23.58 20.30
C THR A 291 13.38 -23.17 19.48
N VAL A 292 14.32 -24.11 19.23
CA VAL A 292 15.51 -23.89 18.41
C VAL A 292 15.09 -23.73 16.95
N LYS A 293 15.48 -22.59 16.36
CA LYS A 293 15.28 -22.27 14.94
C LYS A 293 16.57 -22.27 14.15
N HIS A 294 17.68 -21.92 14.82
CA HIS A 294 19.03 -21.92 14.27
C HIS A 294 19.87 -22.96 15.00
N LEU A 295 20.35 -23.96 14.26
CA LEU A 295 21.20 -25.01 14.80
C LEU A 295 22.55 -24.98 14.10
N TYR A 296 23.62 -24.92 14.90
CA TYR A 296 25.00 -24.93 14.44
C TYR A 296 25.67 -26.23 14.91
N LEU A 297 26.02 -27.09 13.95
CA LEU A 297 26.78 -28.31 14.19
C LEU A 297 28.22 -28.03 13.79
N LEU A 298 29.07 -27.86 14.79
CA LEU A 298 30.44 -27.39 14.67
C LEU A 298 31.42 -28.57 14.50
N ASP A 299 32.69 -28.23 14.32
CA ASP A 299 33.77 -29.18 14.08
C ASP A 299 33.77 -30.40 15.01
N GLY A 300 33.87 -31.58 14.39
CA GLY A 300 34.00 -32.84 15.11
C GLY A 300 32.70 -33.46 15.58
N PHE A 301 31.53 -32.83 15.39
CA PHE A 301 30.23 -33.42 15.70
C PHE A 301 30.02 -34.76 14.95
N ASP A 302 29.69 -35.83 15.68
CA ASP A 302 29.69 -37.21 15.15
C ASP A 302 28.41 -38.00 15.51
N GLN A 303 27.24 -37.36 15.41
CA GLN A 303 25.96 -37.98 15.77
C GLN A 303 24.90 -37.87 14.67
N PRO A 304 23.88 -38.76 14.64
CA PRO A 304 22.80 -38.70 13.67
C PRO A 304 21.99 -37.40 13.69
N LEU A 305 21.67 -36.87 12.51
CA LEU A 305 20.89 -35.63 12.35
C LEU A 305 19.37 -35.86 12.30
N ASN A 306 18.90 -37.11 12.26
CA ASN A 306 17.46 -37.44 12.29
C ASN A 306 16.77 -37.07 13.62
N VAL A 307 17.54 -36.63 14.61
CA VAL A 307 17.08 -36.11 15.92
C VAL A 307 16.84 -34.60 15.91
N ILE A 308 17.15 -33.91 14.81
CA ILE A 308 16.89 -32.47 14.66
C ILE A 308 15.38 -32.22 14.59
N PRO A 309 14.82 -31.29 15.38
CA PRO A 309 13.39 -31.02 15.38
C PRO A 309 12.95 -30.28 14.12
N HIS A 310 11.67 -30.46 13.72
CA HIS A 310 11.05 -29.79 12.57
C HIS A 310 10.90 -28.25 12.71
N THR A 311 11.42 -27.66 13.78
CA THR A 311 11.40 -26.22 14.03
C THR A 311 12.67 -25.53 13.57
N VAL A 312 13.72 -26.29 13.26
CA VAL A 312 14.98 -25.76 12.73
C VAL A 312 14.79 -25.37 11.27
N GLU A 313 14.75 -24.07 11.01
CA GLU A 313 14.66 -23.52 9.65
C GLU A 313 16.06 -23.19 9.07
N TYR A 314 17.04 -22.95 9.94
CA TYR A 314 18.42 -22.61 9.62
C TYR A 314 19.36 -23.65 10.22
N LEU A 315 20.09 -24.35 9.35
CA LEU A 315 21.06 -25.38 9.74
C LEU A 315 22.44 -25.00 9.22
N HIS A 316 23.42 -24.97 10.12
CA HIS A 316 24.83 -24.73 9.81
C HIS A 316 25.63 -25.99 10.11
N LEU A 317 26.39 -26.46 9.12
CA LEU A 317 27.21 -27.66 9.19
C LEU A 317 28.67 -27.30 8.88
N ASP A 318 29.54 -27.52 9.87
CA ASP A 318 30.99 -27.33 9.77
C ASP A 318 31.68 -28.66 9.36
N ASN A 319 32.93 -28.92 9.76
CA ASN A 319 33.60 -30.21 9.55
C ASN A 319 33.06 -31.31 10.50
N ILE A 320 31.80 -31.71 10.30
CA ILE A 320 31.15 -32.79 11.03
C ILE A 320 31.70 -34.16 10.59
N LYS A 321 31.86 -35.08 11.55
CA LYS A 321 32.35 -36.45 11.33
C LYS A 321 31.25 -37.43 10.95
N TYR A 322 30.01 -37.14 11.34
CA TYR A 322 28.88 -38.01 11.05
C TYR A 322 28.59 -38.07 9.56
N GLN A 323 28.48 -39.29 9.01
CA GLN A 323 28.21 -39.49 7.58
C GLN A 323 26.73 -39.25 7.23
N LEU A 324 26.47 -38.24 6.40
CA LEU A 324 25.12 -37.85 5.98
C LEU A 324 24.59 -38.75 4.85
N THR A 325 23.28 -38.99 4.90
CA THR A 325 22.46 -39.75 3.93
C THR A 325 21.24 -38.93 3.48
N PRO A 326 20.54 -39.29 2.38
CA PRO A 326 19.39 -38.55 1.85
C PRO A 326 18.30 -38.16 2.87
N ASP A 327 18.13 -38.92 3.95
CA ASP A 327 17.12 -38.68 4.99
C ASP A 327 17.71 -38.04 6.28
N SER A 328 18.96 -37.60 6.25
CA SER A 328 19.66 -37.07 7.44
C SER A 328 19.18 -35.69 7.86
N VAL A 329 18.75 -34.84 6.93
CA VAL A 329 18.26 -33.48 7.23
C VAL A 329 16.74 -33.42 7.07
N THR A 330 16.07 -32.81 8.04
CA THR A 330 14.60 -32.77 8.04
C THR A 330 14.06 -31.85 6.94
N GLY A 331 12.85 -32.15 6.44
CA GLY A 331 12.13 -31.30 5.48
C GLY A 331 11.63 -29.96 6.04
N ALA A 332 12.07 -29.52 7.21
CA ALA A 332 11.77 -28.19 7.75
C ALA A 332 12.83 -27.15 7.39
N VAL A 333 14.06 -27.59 7.10
CA VAL A 333 15.19 -26.70 6.81
C VAL A 333 14.95 -25.98 5.49
N LYS A 334 15.03 -24.64 5.53
CA LYS A 334 14.86 -23.74 4.37
C LYS A 334 16.17 -23.08 3.98
N HIS A 335 17.04 -22.84 4.95
CA HIS A 335 18.35 -22.22 4.81
C HIS A 335 19.41 -23.19 5.33
N LEU A 336 20.31 -23.60 4.43
CA LEU A 336 21.40 -24.54 4.76
C LEU A 336 22.75 -23.87 4.50
N TYR A 337 23.63 -23.93 5.49
CA TYR A 337 24.98 -23.41 5.44
C TYR A 337 25.96 -24.55 5.59
N LEU A 338 26.76 -24.80 4.56
CA LEU A 338 27.87 -25.73 4.57
C LEU A 338 29.14 -24.89 4.65
N LEU A 339 29.80 -24.93 5.80
CA LEU A 339 30.91 -24.05 6.16
C LEU A 339 32.27 -24.71 5.87
N ASP A 340 33.35 -23.98 6.15
CA ASP A 340 34.72 -24.42 5.90
C ASP A 340 35.01 -25.81 6.47
N GLY A 341 35.61 -26.68 5.66
CA GLY A 341 35.99 -28.02 6.08
C GLY A 341 34.90 -29.08 5.91
N PHE A 342 33.66 -28.73 5.56
CA PHE A 342 32.64 -29.69 5.16
C PHE A 342 33.10 -30.49 3.92
N ASN A 343 33.14 -31.82 4.04
CA ASN A 343 33.71 -32.70 3.01
C ASN A 343 32.90 -33.99 2.81
N GLN A 344 31.60 -33.85 2.51
CA GLN A 344 30.69 -34.97 2.25
C GLN A 344 29.85 -34.73 0.98
N PRO A 345 29.27 -35.77 0.34
CA PRO A 345 28.34 -35.61 -0.78
C PRO A 345 27.11 -34.80 -0.41
N LEU A 346 26.59 -33.95 -1.31
CA LEU A 346 25.45 -33.06 -1.07
C LEU A 346 24.06 -33.71 -1.31
N ASN A 347 23.99 -35.03 -1.51
CA ASN A 347 22.74 -35.74 -1.79
C ASN A 347 21.78 -35.83 -0.57
N PHE A 348 22.18 -35.33 0.60
CA PHE A 348 21.35 -35.21 1.80
C PHE A 348 20.49 -33.94 1.83
N ILE A 349 20.72 -32.98 0.93
CA ILE A 349 20.02 -31.69 0.96
C ILE A 349 18.55 -31.91 0.57
N PRO A 350 17.57 -31.61 1.45
CA PRO A 350 16.18 -31.88 1.17
C PRO A 350 15.59 -30.85 0.18
N PRO A 351 14.52 -31.20 -0.56
CA PRO A 351 13.83 -30.28 -1.49
C PRO A 351 13.19 -29.04 -0.83
N THR A 352 13.22 -28.93 0.50
CA THR A 352 12.69 -27.77 1.20
C THR A 352 13.69 -26.62 1.29
N VAL A 353 14.97 -26.89 1.01
CA VAL A 353 16.01 -25.87 0.97
C VAL A 353 15.83 -24.97 -0.24
N LYS A 354 15.68 -23.68 0.03
CA LYS A 354 15.59 -22.61 -0.98
C LYS A 354 16.86 -21.77 -1.07
N SER A 355 17.57 -21.66 0.05
CA SER A 355 18.79 -20.89 0.19
C SER A 355 19.92 -21.81 0.62
N LEU A 356 20.98 -21.88 -0.19
CA LEU A 356 22.14 -22.73 0.06
C LEU A 356 23.40 -21.86 0.10
N PHE A 357 24.16 -21.98 1.18
CA PHE A 357 25.45 -21.34 1.36
C PHE A 357 26.55 -22.38 1.40
N LEU A 358 27.58 -22.19 0.57
CA LEU A 358 28.71 -23.09 0.42
C LEU A 358 30.01 -22.32 0.63
N GLU A 359 30.82 -22.76 1.58
CA GLU A 359 32.12 -22.19 1.89
C GLU A 359 33.23 -23.23 1.89
N ASN A 360 34.27 -23.03 1.07
CA ASN A 360 35.46 -23.89 0.98
C ASN A 360 35.16 -25.40 0.92
N ILE A 361 34.15 -25.78 0.15
CA ILE A 361 33.68 -27.16 0.02
C ILE A 361 34.75 -28.00 -0.70
N LYS A 362 35.32 -28.97 0.00
CA LYS A 362 36.36 -29.87 -0.54
C LYS A 362 35.81 -30.98 -1.42
N TYR A 363 34.50 -31.24 -1.33
CA TYR A 363 33.82 -32.25 -2.12
C TYR A 363 33.59 -31.78 -3.57
N GLN A 364 33.82 -32.65 -4.54
CA GLN A 364 33.61 -32.32 -5.95
C GLN A 364 32.12 -32.22 -6.28
N LEU A 365 31.66 -31.03 -6.65
CA LEU A 365 30.27 -30.76 -7.03
C LEU A 365 30.00 -31.14 -8.50
N THR A 366 28.80 -31.64 -8.75
CA THR A 366 28.24 -31.94 -10.08
C THR A 366 26.91 -31.21 -10.26
N PRO A 367 26.36 -31.08 -11.49
CA PRO A 367 25.06 -30.45 -11.72
C PRO A 367 23.90 -31.02 -10.90
N ASP A 368 23.94 -32.31 -10.57
CA ASP A 368 22.92 -32.98 -9.74
C ASP A 368 23.16 -32.82 -8.22
N SER A 369 24.25 -32.16 -7.81
CA SER A 369 24.61 -31.99 -6.40
C SER A 369 23.77 -30.95 -5.66
N ILE A 370 23.23 -29.95 -6.37
CA ILE A 370 22.39 -28.91 -5.78
C ILE A 370 20.93 -29.16 -6.18
N PRO A 371 19.99 -29.24 -5.22
CA PRO A 371 18.57 -29.45 -5.55
C PRO A 371 17.99 -28.33 -6.40
N ALA A 372 17.11 -28.68 -7.34
CA ALA A 372 16.37 -27.74 -8.19
C ALA A 372 15.42 -26.79 -7.42
N THR A 373 15.27 -26.95 -6.12
CA THR A 373 14.47 -26.07 -5.26
C THR A 373 15.25 -24.85 -4.77
N VAL A 374 16.57 -24.85 -4.94
CA VAL A 374 17.43 -23.73 -4.56
C VAL A 374 17.26 -22.58 -5.55
N THR A 375 16.85 -21.43 -5.03
CA THR A 375 16.68 -20.16 -5.76
C THR A 375 17.76 -19.14 -5.41
N ASP A 376 18.32 -19.25 -4.20
CA ASP A 376 19.33 -18.36 -3.66
C ASP A 376 20.60 -19.17 -3.36
N LEU A 377 21.68 -18.90 -4.09
CA LEU A 377 22.94 -19.62 -3.96
C LEU A 377 24.07 -18.66 -3.57
N PHE A 378 24.76 -19.00 -2.48
CA PHE A 378 25.91 -18.26 -1.98
C PHE A 378 27.16 -19.12 -2.10
N LEU A 379 28.16 -18.63 -2.84
CA LEU A 379 29.44 -19.30 -3.04
C LEU A 379 30.54 -18.38 -2.51
N GLN A 380 31.28 -18.87 -1.51
CA GLN A 380 32.35 -18.13 -0.87
C GLN A 380 33.58 -19.02 -0.70
N ASP A 381 34.77 -18.55 -1.08
CA ASP A 381 36.06 -19.23 -0.80
C ASP A 381 36.20 -20.69 -1.32
N GLY A 382 37.40 -21.09 -1.74
CA GLY A 382 37.70 -22.50 -2.12
C GLY A 382 37.09 -23.03 -3.41
N PHE A 383 36.38 -22.21 -4.19
CA PHE A 383 35.90 -22.57 -5.54
C PHE A 383 36.96 -22.26 -6.62
N ASP A 384 37.89 -23.21 -6.77
CA ASP A 384 38.98 -23.17 -7.77
C ASP A 384 38.63 -23.97 -9.06
N LEU A 385 37.40 -24.48 -9.17
CA LEU A 385 36.88 -25.32 -10.27
C LEU A 385 35.71 -24.65 -11.02
N PRO A 386 35.37 -25.11 -12.25
CA PRO A 386 34.22 -24.62 -13.00
C PRO A 386 32.91 -24.64 -12.21
N LEU A 387 32.08 -23.60 -12.40
CA LEU A 387 30.77 -23.47 -11.74
C LEU A 387 29.61 -24.09 -12.55
N ASP A 388 29.90 -25.11 -13.35
CA ASP A 388 28.90 -25.82 -14.17
C ASP A 388 27.86 -26.60 -13.34
N PHE A 389 28.09 -26.71 -12.04
CA PHE A 389 27.16 -27.31 -11.08
C PHE A 389 26.00 -26.39 -10.67
N ILE A 390 26.01 -25.09 -11.01
CA ILE A 390 24.94 -24.16 -10.63
C ILE A 390 23.65 -24.53 -11.38
N PRO A 391 22.55 -24.87 -10.68
CA PRO A 391 21.34 -25.31 -11.35
C PRO A 391 20.60 -24.14 -12.02
N PRO A 392 19.85 -24.39 -13.11
CA PRO A 392 19.07 -23.38 -13.84
C PRO A 392 17.85 -22.85 -13.06
N THR A 393 17.72 -23.19 -11.78
CA THR A 393 16.66 -22.69 -10.90
C THR A 393 17.12 -21.50 -10.05
N VAL A 394 18.43 -21.25 -10.00
CA VAL A 394 19.00 -20.12 -9.27
C VAL A 394 18.59 -18.81 -9.94
N GLN A 395 18.04 -17.91 -9.13
CA GLN A 395 17.62 -16.56 -9.53
C GLN A 395 18.50 -15.48 -8.90
N HIS A 396 19.01 -15.74 -7.69
CA HIS A 396 19.90 -14.85 -6.96
C HIS A 396 21.22 -15.57 -6.68
N LEU A 397 22.32 -14.97 -7.12
CA LEU A 397 23.64 -15.54 -6.98
C LEU A 397 24.58 -14.58 -6.25
N TYR A 398 25.25 -15.10 -5.23
CA TYR A 398 26.24 -14.37 -4.42
C TYR A 398 27.60 -15.04 -4.60
N LEU A 399 28.60 -14.28 -5.03
CA LEU A 399 29.96 -14.76 -5.30
C LEU A 399 30.98 -13.94 -4.50
N SER A 400 31.80 -14.63 -3.71
CA SER A 400 32.87 -14.03 -2.92
C SER A 400 34.16 -14.83 -3.05
N ASN A 401 35.29 -14.13 -3.27
CA ASN A 401 36.64 -14.70 -3.41
C ASN A 401 36.77 -15.95 -4.33
N ILE A 402 36.00 -16.00 -5.42
CA ILE A 402 36.08 -17.06 -6.44
C ILE A 402 37.40 -16.91 -7.21
N LYS A 403 38.27 -17.93 -7.16
CA LYS A 403 39.55 -17.93 -7.88
C LYS A 403 39.44 -18.54 -9.29
N PHE A 404 38.46 -19.41 -9.51
CA PHE A 404 38.19 -19.94 -10.84
C PHE A 404 37.79 -18.82 -11.81
N GLN A 405 38.34 -18.88 -13.03
CA GLN A 405 38.05 -17.90 -14.07
C GLN A 405 36.68 -18.13 -14.71
N LEU A 406 35.75 -17.23 -14.47
CA LEU A 406 34.38 -17.30 -14.99
C LEU A 406 34.31 -16.85 -16.44
N THR A 407 33.52 -17.58 -17.23
CA THR A 407 33.19 -17.36 -18.64
C THR A 407 31.68 -17.11 -18.80
N PRO A 408 31.20 -16.58 -19.94
CA PRO A 408 29.75 -16.35 -20.19
C PRO A 408 28.84 -17.55 -19.90
N ASP A 409 29.34 -18.77 -20.08
CA ASP A 409 28.57 -20.01 -19.84
C ASP A 409 28.66 -20.51 -18.38
N SER A 410 29.36 -19.78 -17.49
CA SER A 410 29.61 -20.21 -16.11
C SER A 410 28.42 -20.03 -15.17
N ILE A 411 27.43 -19.21 -15.53
CA ILE A 411 26.23 -18.98 -14.73
C ILE A 411 24.96 -19.05 -15.58
N PRO A 412 23.86 -19.62 -15.06
CA PRO A 412 22.64 -19.80 -15.84
C PRO A 412 21.97 -18.47 -16.24
N GLU A 413 21.34 -18.46 -17.42
CA GLU A 413 20.52 -17.34 -17.92
C GLU A 413 19.30 -17.02 -17.04
N THR A 414 18.93 -17.88 -16.08
CA THR A 414 17.84 -17.64 -15.13
C THR A 414 18.20 -16.67 -14.01
N VAL A 415 19.48 -16.37 -13.82
CA VAL A 415 19.95 -15.46 -12.78
C VAL A 415 19.55 -14.03 -13.13
N THR A 416 18.79 -13.38 -12.24
CA THR A 416 18.31 -11.99 -12.44
C THR A 416 18.98 -10.99 -11.52
N ARG A 417 19.59 -11.48 -10.43
CA ARG A 417 20.35 -10.68 -9.47
C ARG A 417 21.69 -11.32 -9.15
N VAL A 418 22.75 -10.53 -9.27
CA VAL A 418 24.12 -10.96 -8.97
C VAL A 418 24.72 -10.06 -7.91
N TYR A 419 25.33 -10.67 -6.90
CA TYR A 419 26.08 -10.01 -5.84
C TYR A 419 27.53 -10.47 -5.91
N LEU A 420 28.45 -9.54 -6.17
CA LEU A 420 29.88 -9.80 -6.18
C LEU A 420 30.50 -9.08 -5.01
N GLN A 421 31.14 -9.83 -4.11
CA GLN A 421 31.63 -9.32 -2.85
C GLN A 421 33.11 -9.64 -2.64
N ASN A 422 33.75 -8.89 -1.74
CA ASN A 422 35.02 -9.17 -1.06
C ASN A 422 36.02 -10.06 -1.80
N GLY A 423 37.01 -9.44 -2.44
CA GLY A 423 38.13 -10.16 -3.04
C GLY A 423 37.90 -10.66 -4.46
N PHE A 424 36.69 -10.52 -5.01
CA PHE A 424 36.41 -10.82 -6.41
C PHE A 424 37.30 -10.00 -7.35
N ASN A 425 38.11 -10.67 -8.18
CA ASN A 425 39.18 -10.03 -8.96
C ASN A 425 39.26 -10.53 -10.41
N GLN A 426 38.13 -10.63 -11.11
CA GLN A 426 38.08 -11.11 -12.50
C GLN A 426 37.07 -10.32 -13.36
N PRO A 427 37.17 -10.38 -14.70
CA PRO A 427 36.27 -9.69 -15.61
C PRO A 427 34.81 -10.06 -15.38
N LEU A 428 33.91 -9.09 -15.56
CA LEU A 428 32.46 -9.26 -15.38
C LEU A 428 31.71 -9.77 -16.62
N SER A 429 32.43 -10.16 -17.68
CA SER A 429 31.84 -10.66 -18.93
C SER A 429 31.06 -11.97 -18.79
N PHE A 430 31.16 -12.64 -17.63
CA PHE A 430 30.38 -13.84 -17.32
C PHE A 430 28.93 -13.54 -16.93
N ILE A 431 28.60 -12.29 -16.60
CA ILE A 431 27.25 -11.91 -16.16
C ILE A 431 26.28 -12.01 -17.35
N PRO A 432 25.22 -12.83 -17.25
CA PRO A 432 24.30 -13.06 -18.37
C PRO A 432 23.46 -11.82 -18.65
N PRO A 433 22.97 -11.65 -19.90
CA PRO A 433 22.17 -10.51 -20.31
C PRO A 433 20.78 -10.46 -19.65
N THR A 434 20.39 -11.41 -18.81
CA THR A 434 19.14 -11.38 -18.03
C THR A 434 19.24 -10.61 -16.71
N VAL A 435 20.44 -10.27 -16.26
CA VAL A 435 20.66 -9.58 -14.98
C VAL A 435 20.22 -8.13 -15.04
N GLN A 436 19.26 -7.77 -14.19
CA GLN A 436 18.72 -6.41 -14.08
C GLN A 436 19.22 -5.67 -12.83
N HIS A 437 19.62 -6.42 -11.81
CA HIS A 437 20.14 -5.90 -10.55
C HIS A 437 21.55 -6.43 -10.30
N LEU A 438 22.52 -5.53 -10.21
CA LEU A 438 23.92 -5.88 -9.97
C LEU A 438 24.42 -5.18 -8.71
N PHE A 439 25.01 -5.95 -7.81
CA PHE A 439 25.62 -5.47 -6.58
C PHE A 439 27.11 -5.77 -6.60
N LEU A 440 27.93 -4.74 -6.42
CA LEU A 440 29.38 -4.83 -6.44
C LEU A 440 29.90 -4.25 -5.13
N GLU A 441 30.54 -5.10 -4.33
CA GLU A 441 31.09 -4.75 -3.03
C GLU A 441 32.59 -5.08 -2.97
N ASN A 442 33.45 -4.07 -2.79
CA ASN A 442 34.89 -4.26 -2.56
C ASN A 442 35.56 -5.21 -3.59
N ILE A 443 35.17 -5.07 -4.86
CA ILE A 443 35.75 -5.84 -5.96
C ILE A 443 37.15 -5.28 -6.28
N LYS A 444 38.10 -6.19 -6.55
CA LYS A 444 39.49 -5.81 -6.88
C LYS A 444 39.71 -5.63 -8.38
N TYR A 445 38.79 -6.15 -9.19
CA TYR A 445 38.87 -6.04 -10.65
C TYR A 445 38.57 -4.62 -11.12
N GLN A 446 39.41 -4.09 -12.00
CA GLN A 446 39.22 -2.77 -12.58
C GLN A 446 38.17 -2.82 -13.70
N LEU A 447 37.04 -2.13 -13.50
CA LEU A 447 35.95 -2.07 -14.46
C LEU A 447 36.23 -1.09 -15.62
N THR A 448 35.72 -1.47 -16.79
CA THR A 448 35.69 -0.68 -18.03
C THR A 448 34.25 -0.45 -18.50
N PRO A 449 33.97 0.48 -19.44
CA PRO A 449 32.62 0.75 -19.96
C PRO A 449 31.83 -0.48 -20.44
N ASP A 450 32.51 -1.50 -20.95
CA ASP A 450 31.88 -2.72 -21.45
C ASP A 450 31.81 -3.84 -20.39
N SER A 451 32.22 -3.58 -19.15
CA SER A 451 32.26 -4.59 -18.09
C SER A 451 30.87 -4.95 -17.54
N ILE A 452 29.94 -3.99 -17.48
CA ILE A 452 28.60 -4.21 -16.92
C ILE A 452 27.62 -4.40 -18.08
N PRO A 453 26.77 -5.46 -18.06
CA PRO A 453 25.77 -5.68 -19.09
C PRO A 453 24.80 -4.51 -19.24
N ALA A 454 24.43 -4.18 -20.49
CA ALA A 454 23.47 -3.13 -20.81
C ALA A 454 22.03 -3.43 -20.36
N THR A 455 21.75 -4.60 -19.79
CA THR A 455 20.45 -4.95 -19.21
C THR A 455 20.31 -4.54 -17.74
N VAL A 456 21.42 -4.13 -17.10
CA VAL A 456 21.41 -3.64 -15.73
C VAL A 456 20.71 -2.28 -15.66
N ILE A 457 19.65 -2.22 -14.87
CA ILE A 457 18.85 -1.01 -14.60
C ILE A 457 19.01 -0.51 -13.16
N HIS A 458 19.37 -1.40 -12.24
CA HIS A 458 19.69 -1.10 -10.84
C HIS A 458 21.13 -1.51 -10.55
N LEU A 459 21.97 -0.56 -10.19
CA LEU A 459 23.38 -0.78 -9.89
C LEU A 459 23.69 -0.32 -8.46
N TYR A 460 24.31 -1.20 -7.68
CA TYR A 460 24.77 -0.93 -6.32
C TYR A 460 26.29 -1.04 -6.28
N LEU A 461 26.94 0.05 -5.90
CA LEU A 461 28.38 0.13 -5.74
C LEU A 461 28.69 0.47 -4.28
N GLN A 462 29.42 -0.42 -3.62
CA GLN A 462 29.80 -0.27 -2.22
C GLN A 462 31.28 -0.62 -2.04
N ASP A 463 32.06 0.23 -1.39
CA ASP A 463 33.48 -0.05 -1.03
C ASP A 463 34.42 -0.42 -2.22
N GLY A 464 35.71 -0.09 -2.11
CA GLY A 464 36.72 -0.51 -3.10
C GLY A 464 36.69 0.21 -4.47
N PHE A 465 35.81 1.20 -4.66
CA PHE A 465 35.75 2.03 -5.86
C PHE A 465 36.55 3.33 -5.69
N ASP A 466 37.85 3.25 -5.96
CA ASP A 466 38.81 4.36 -5.82
C ASP A 466 39.13 5.04 -7.18
N LEU A 467 38.51 4.60 -8.28
CA LEU A 467 38.72 5.05 -9.66
C LEU A 467 37.46 5.71 -10.25
N PRO A 468 37.59 6.46 -11.37
CA PRO A 468 36.44 7.07 -12.05
C PRO A 468 35.35 6.05 -12.41
N LEU A 469 34.08 6.42 -12.18
CA LEU A 469 32.92 5.57 -12.43
C LEU A 469 32.43 5.61 -13.88
N ASN A 470 33.34 5.83 -14.84
CA ASN A 470 33.01 5.89 -16.27
C ASN A 470 32.56 4.55 -16.87
N PHE A 471 32.57 3.48 -16.07
CA PHE A 471 32.10 2.16 -16.45
C PHE A 471 30.58 1.96 -16.26
N ILE A 472 29.89 2.91 -15.61
CA ILE A 472 28.44 2.78 -15.38
C ILE A 472 27.70 2.89 -16.73
N PRO A 473 26.91 1.89 -17.13
CA PRO A 473 26.24 1.90 -18.42
C PRO A 473 25.07 2.90 -18.45
N LEU A 474 24.77 3.44 -19.64
CA LEU A 474 23.66 4.38 -19.89
C LEU A 474 22.27 3.76 -19.69
N THR A 475 22.16 2.49 -19.31
CA THR A 475 20.89 1.81 -19.02
C THR A 475 20.49 1.92 -17.55
N VAL A 476 21.42 2.31 -16.67
CA VAL A 476 21.17 2.46 -15.24
C VAL A 476 20.22 3.64 -15.01
N GLN A 477 19.11 3.36 -14.32
CA GLN A 477 18.12 4.35 -13.90
C GLN A 477 18.14 4.59 -12.39
N CYS A 478 18.52 3.55 -11.63
CA CYS A 478 18.64 3.56 -10.18
C CYS A 478 20.09 3.25 -9.79
N LEU A 479 20.77 4.20 -9.17
CA LEU A 479 22.17 4.07 -8.77
C LEU A 479 22.31 4.24 -7.25
N TYR A 480 22.95 3.27 -6.62
CA TYR A 480 23.28 3.29 -5.19
C TYR A 480 24.79 3.35 -5.02
N LEU A 481 25.26 4.36 -4.31
CA LEU A 481 26.67 4.62 -4.06
C LEU A 481 26.93 4.67 -2.56
N ASP A 482 27.84 3.82 -2.10
CA ASP A 482 28.20 3.70 -0.69
C ASP A 482 29.71 3.58 -0.50
N ASN A 483 30.24 4.43 0.37
CA ASN A 483 31.66 4.55 0.70
C ASN A 483 32.60 4.65 -0.53
N ILE A 484 32.16 5.38 -1.57
CA ILE A 484 32.94 5.64 -2.77
C ILE A 484 34.03 6.65 -2.45
N LYS A 485 35.30 6.23 -2.48
CA LYS A 485 36.43 7.12 -2.15
C LYS A 485 36.86 7.99 -3.34
N TYR A 486 36.54 7.58 -4.55
CA TYR A 486 36.80 8.39 -5.74
C TYR A 486 36.00 9.69 -5.70
N GLN A 487 36.65 10.81 -6.04
CA GLN A 487 35.97 12.10 -6.12
C GLN A 487 35.19 12.22 -7.43
N LEU A 488 33.86 12.13 -7.33
CA LEU A 488 32.96 12.27 -8.47
C LEU A 488 32.96 13.70 -9.03
N THR A 489 32.74 13.78 -10.35
CA THR A 489 32.62 15.00 -11.17
C THR A 489 31.30 14.97 -11.95
N PRO A 490 30.81 16.09 -12.54
CA PRO A 490 29.53 16.17 -13.26
C PRO A 490 29.26 15.08 -14.30
N ASP A 491 30.29 14.53 -14.93
CA ASP A 491 30.16 13.47 -15.95
C ASP A 491 30.35 12.05 -15.39
N SER A 492 30.50 11.90 -14.07
CA SER A 492 30.76 10.59 -13.43
C SER A 492 29.51 9.71 -13.31
N ILE A 493 28.32 10.31 -13.33
CA ILE A 493 27.04 9.60 -13.24
C ILE A 493 26.28 9.82 -14.55
N PRO A 494 25.81 8.76 -15.23
CA PRO A 494 25.02 8.89 -16.44
C PRO A 494 23.75 9.73 -16.27
N ALA A 495 23.41 10.52 -17.29
CA ALA A 495 22.18 11.30 -17.35
C ALA A 495 20.89 10.45 -17.43
N THR A 496 21.00 9.12 -17.51
CA THR A 496 19.84 8.22 -17.44
C THR A 496 19.40 7.93 -16.00
N VAL A 497 20.23 8.25 -15.01
CA VAL A 497 19.91 8.07 -13.60
C VAL A 497 18.84 9.07 -13.18
N THR A 498 17.73 8.54 -12.66
CA THR A 498 16.59 9.30 -12.13
C THR A 498 16.43 9.14 -10.62
N HIS A 499 16.91 8.01 -10.08
CA HIS A 499 16.92 7.69 -8.66
C HIS A 499 18.37 7.51 -8.21
N LEU A 500 18.83 8.38 -7.31
CA LEU A 500 20.20 8.37 -6.81
C LEU A 500 20.19 8.21 -5.29
N TYR A 501 20.94 7.23 -4.81
CA TYR A 501 21.15 6.97 -3.39
C TYR A 501 22.62 7.19 -3.04
N LEU A 502 22.88 8.19 -2.21
CA LEU A 502 24.19 8.51 -1.69
C LEU A 502 24.21 8.17 -0.19
N GLN A 503 25.12 7.28 0.20
CA GLN A 503 25.27 6.78 1.56
C GLN A 503 26.56 7.32 2.21
N ASP A 504 27.30 6.47 2.92
CA ASP A 504 28.52 6.86 3.62
C ASP A 504 29.62 7.27 2.62
N GLY A 505 30.62 8.01 3.09
CA GLY A 505 31.83 8.34 2.31
C GLY A 505 31.79 9.65 1.50
N PHE A 506 30.65 10.36 1.45
CA PHE A 506 30.54 11.63 0.73
C PHE A 506 30.81 12.85 1.65
N ASP A 507 32.05 13.36 1.62
CA ASP A 507 32.54 14.50 2.40
C ASP A 507 32.95 15.73 1.54
N LYS A 508 32.70 15.68 0.22
CA LYS A 508 33.01 16.71 -0.78
C LYS A 508 31.75 17.29 -1.46
N PRO A 509 31.86 18.40 -2.22
CA PRO A 509 30.74 18.97 -2.98
C PRO A 509 30.00 17.94 -3.83
N LEU A 510 28.66 18.06 -3.83
CA LEU A 510 27.76 17.18 -4.59
C LEU A 510 27.39 17.77 -5.96
N ASP A 511 28.28 18.55 -6.57
CA ASP A 511 28.09 19.15 -7.89
C ASP A 511 28.08 18.12 -9.04
N PHE A 512 28.43 16.87 -8.73
CA PHE A 512 28.38 15.75 -9.67
C PHE A 512 26.97 15.17 -9.91
N ILE A 513 25.96 15.55 -9.12
CA ILE A 513 24.62 14.98 -9.24
C ILE A 513 23.97 15.48 -10.56
N PRO A 514 23.56 14.58 -11.48
CA PRO A 514 22.98 14.99 -12.76
C PRO A 514 21.64 15.71 -12.61
N HIS A 515 21.35 16.65 -13.52
CA HIS A 515 20.05 17.34 -13.64
C HIS A 515 18.90 16.44 -14.14
N THR A 516 19.07 15.13 -14.17
CA THR A 516 18.02 14.15 -14.49
C THR A 516 17.46 13.45 -13.25
N VAL A 517 18.14 13.60 -12.10
CA VAL A 517 17.71 13.03 -10.83
C VAL A 517 16.42 13.69 -10.36
N GLN A 518 15.40 12.88 -10.11
CA GLN A 518 14.09 13.29 -9.59
C GLN A 518 13.88 12.84 -8.15
N CYS A 519 14.52 11.72 -7.76
CA CYS A 519 14.48 11.16 -6.42
C CYS A 519 15.91 11.06 -5.89
N LEU A 520 16.20 11.83 -4.82
CA LEU A 520 17.53 11.90 -4.23
C LEU A 520 17.49 11.45 -2.77
N TYR A 521 18.31 10.46 -2.43
CA TYR A 521 18.50 9.97 -1.07
C TYR A 521 19.90 10.34 -0.59
N LEU A 522 19.95 11.04 0.54
CA LEU A 522 21.17 11.48 1.20
C LEU A 522 21.21 10.90 2.61
N HIS A 523 22.10 9.95 2.84
CA HIS A 523 22.32 9.31 4.14
C HIS A 523 23.77 9.55 4.57
N ASN A 524 23.97 9.95 5.82
CA ASN A 524 25.27 10.22 6.44
C ASN A 524 26.22 11.15 5.65
N ILE A 525 25.64 12.09 4.89
CA ILE A 525 26.42 13.08 4.12
C ILE A 525 27.07 14.08 5.07
N LYS A 526 28.40 14.09 5.07
CA LYS A 526 29.21 14.96 5.95
C LYS A 526 29.55 16.30 5.32
N TYR A 527 29.51 16.38 3.98
CA TYR A 527 29.75 17.63 3.25
C TYR A 527 28.64 18.66 3.46
N GLN A 528 29.00 19.89 3.81
CA GLN A 528 28.03 20.97 3.99
C GLN A 528 27.39 21.40 2.66
N LEU A 529 26.12 21.07 2.46
CA LEU A 529 25.37 21.39 1.24
C LEU A 529 25.20 22.90 1.06
N THR A 530 25.24 23.32 -0.20
CA THR A 530 24.96 24.68 -0.67
C THR A 530 23.66 24.68 -1.49
N PRO A 531 23.06 25.86 -1.78
CA PRO A 531 21.85 25.95 -2.60
C PRO A 531 21.91 25.22 -3.95
N ASP A 532 23.10 25.12 -4.55
CA ASP A 532 23.31 24.47 -5.84
C ASP A 532 23.66 22.97 -5.73
N SER A 533 23.80 22.43 -4.51
CA SER A 533 24.18 21.02 -4.28
C SER A 533 23.07 20.02 -4.58
N ILE A 534 21.80 20.46 -4.63
CA ILE A 534 20.66 19.61 -4.98
C ILE A 534 20.06 20.13 -6.28
N PRO A 535 20.01 19.32 -7.36
CA PRO A 535 19.45 19.77 -8.63
C PRO A 535 17.99 20.23 -8.51
N ALA A 536 17.65 21.28 -9.26
CA ALA A 536 16.28 21.80 -9.38
C ALA A 536 15.31 20.83 -10.09
N THR A 537 15.73 19.62 -10.44
CA THR A 537 14.85 18.56 -10.97
C THR A 537 14.36 17.61 -9.88
N VAL A 538 14.91 17.68 -8.68
CA VAL A 538 14.51 16.81 -7.56
C VAL A 538 13.11 17.19 -7.09
N ILE A 539 12.24 16.18 -7.04
CA ILE A 539 10.84 16.26 -6.60
C ILE A 539 10.67 15.55 -5.25
N HIS A 540 11.39 14.43 -5.05
CA HIS A 540 11.43 13.67 -3.82
C HIS A 540 12.83 13.76 -3.21
N LEU A 541 12.92 14.34 -2.02
CA LEU A 541 14.18 14.50 -1.31
C LEU A 541 14.12 13.76 0.03
N TYR A 542 15.08 12.86 0.23
CA TYR A 542 15.23 12.09 1.46
C TYR A 542 16.53 12.49 2.14
N LEU A 543 16.42 13.12 3.30
CA LEU A 543 17.53 13.49 4.16
C LEU A 543 17.48 12.60 5.41
N LEU A 544 18.31 11.57 5.40
CA LEU A 544 18.22 10.43 6.31
C LEU A 544 19.26 10.51 7.45
N ASP A 545 19.38 9.43 8.22
CA ASP A 545 20.30 9.32 9.36
C ASP A 545 21.73 9.77 9.02
N GLY A 546 22.38 10.41 9.99
CA GLY A 546 23.71 10.96 9.82
C GLY A 546 23.77 12.29 9.06
N PHE A 547 22.66 12.72 8.41
CA PHE A 547 22.57 14.07 7.84
C PHE A 547 22.53 15.13 8.95
N ASN A 548 23.68 15.72 9.24
CA ASN A 548 23.85 16.64 10.37
C ASN A 548 24.20 18.05 9.88
N GLN A 549 23.23 18.72 9.23
CA GLN A 549 23.42 20.06 8.65
C GLN A 549 22.16 20.93 8.78
N THR A 550 22.30 22.25 8.63
CA THR A 550 21.17 23.20 8.61
C THR A 550 20.38 23.08 7.30
N LEU A 551 19.07 23.28 7.34
CA LEU A 551 18.17 23.03 6.21
C LEU A 551 17.73 24.34 5.53
N ASN A 552 18.60 25.00 4.77
CA ASN A 552 18.31 26.30 4.12
C ASN A 552 18.52 26.32 2.59
N PHE A 553 18.64 25.15 1.98
CA PHE A 553 19.02 24.98 0.56
C PHE A 553 18.07 24.06 -0.22
N ILE A 554 16.90 23.71 0.34
CA ILE A 554 15.97 22.81 -0.35
C ILE A 554 15.44 23.50 -1.62
N PRO A 555 15.58 22.90 -2.82
CA PRO A 555 15.08 23.49 -4.04
C PRO A 555 13.56 23.67 -4.02
N PRO A 556 13.01 24.72 -4.65
CA PRO A 556 11.57 24.96 -4.71
C PRO A 556 10.81 23.90 -5.52
N THR A 557 11.48 23.01 -6.23
CA THR A 557 10.85 21.91 -6.98
C THR A 557 10.45 20.71 -6.11
N VAL A 558 11.00 20.62 -4.88
CA VAL A 558 10.73 19.53 -3.96
C VAL A 558 9.27 19.60 -3.48
N LYS A 559 8.52 18.51 -3.69
CA LYS A 559 7.13 18.36 -3.25
C LYS A 559 6.98 17.40 -2.07
N TYR A 560 7.88 16.41 -2.00
CA TYR A 560 7.95 15.37 -0.98
C TYR A 560 9.29 15.48 -0.26
N LEU A 561 9.23 15.78 1.03
CA LEU A 561 10.42 15.94 1.86
C LEU A 561 10.39 14.93 3.00
N HIS A 562 11.42 14.10 3.09
CA HIS A 562 11.63 13.17 4.18
C HIS A 562 12.82 13.62 5.03
N LEU A 563 12.61 13.75 6.33
CA LEU A 563 13.62 14.14 7.30
C LEU A 563 13.71 13.06 8.39
N GLN A 564 14.92 12.57 8.67
CA GLN A 564 15.18 11.58 9.72
C GLN A 564 16.40 11.98 10.54
N ASN A 565 16.33 11.79 11.86
CA ASN A 565 17.38 12.03 12.85
C ASN A 565 18.10 13.39 12.75
N PHE A 566 17.35 14.44 12.40
CA PHE A 566 17.87 15.80 12.33
C PHE A 566 18.17 16.38 13.72
N ARG A 567 19.43 16.76 13.95
CA ARG A 567 19.87 17.34 15.24
C ARG A 567 19.76 18.85 15.31
N TYR A 568 19.80 19.53 14.15
CA TYR A 568 19.68 20.99 14.08
C TYR A 568 18.24 21.43 14.33
N GLN A 569 18.11 22.56 15.01
CA GLN A 569 16.80 23.18 15.16
C GLN A 569 16.37 23.72 13.79
N LEU A 570 15.32 23.13 13.25
CA LEU A 570 14.61 23.69 12.10
C LEU A 570 13.86 24.93 12.58
N ILE A 571 13.89 25.98 11.77
CA ILE A 571 13.19 27.24 12.03
C ILE A 571 12.07 27.43 11.01
N PRO A 572 11.09 28.30 11.28
CA PRO A 572 10.17 28.77 10.24
C PRO A 572 10.96 29.17 8.99
N ASP A 573 10.43 28.81 7.81
CA ASP A 573 11.05 29.01 6.49
C ASP A 573 12.21 28.05 6.11
N SER A 574 12.63 27.12 6.98
CA SER A 574 13.60 26.07 6.58
C SER A 574 13.04 25.12 5.50
N ILE A 575 11.72 24.97 5.43
CA ILE A 575 11.04 24.11 4.45
C ILE A 575 10.35 25.01 3.42
N PRO A 576 10.62 24.84 2.10
CA PRO A 576 9.99 25.64 1.06
C PRO A 576 8.47 25.49 1.02
N ALA A 577 7.76 26.57 0.66
CA ALA A 577 6.30 26.60 0.54
C ALA A 577 5.72 25.61 -0.50
N THR A 578 6.56 25.11 -1.40
CA THR A 578 6.21 24.15 -2.45
C THR A 578 6.08 22.72 -1.93
N VAL A 579 6.65 22.40 -0.77
CA VAL A 579 6.48 21.10 -0.12
C VAL A 579 5.01 20.94 0.31
N LYS A 580 4.39 19.83 -0.08
CA LYS A 580 3.00 19.48 0.25
C LYS A 580 2.90 18.24 1.13
N HIS A 581 3.87 17.34 1.00
CA HIS A 581 4.01 16.12 1.77
C HIS A 581 5.29 16.19 2.59
N LEU A 582 5.15 16.22 3.91
CA LEU A 582 6.27 16.27 4.85
C LEU A 582 6.29 15.01 5.70
N TYR A 583 7.40 14.28 5.65
CA TYR A 583 7.65 13.10 6.46
C TYR A 583 8.68 13.43 7.52
N LEU A 584 8.25 13.46 8.78
CA LEU A 584 9.11 13.59 9.94
C LEU A 584 9.27 12.20 10.54
N LEU A 585 10.46 11.64 10.36
CA LEU A 585 10.79 10.28 10.79
C LEU A 585 11.42 10.28 12.19
N ASP A 586 12.20 9.28 12.54
CA ASP A 586 12.84 9.16 13.85
C ASP A 586 13.67 10.39 14.23
N GLY A 587 13.84 10.65 15.54
CA GLY A 587 14.82 11.62 16.06
C GLY A 587 14.34 13.05 16.30
N PHE A 588 13.07 13.35 16.06
CA PHE A 588 12.48 14.65 16.40
C PHE A 588 12.06 14.70 17.88
N ASP A 589 12.83 15.42 18.70
CA ASP A 589 12.61 15.60 20.15
C ASP A 589 12.34 17.06 20.58
N LYS A 590 12.22 17.97 19.60
CA LYS A 590 11.93 19.41 19.79
C LYS A 590 10.55 19.81 19.22
N PRO A 591 10.03 21.01 19.59
CA PRO A 591 8.81 21.56 19.01
C PRO A 591 8.82 21.56 17.48
N LEU A 592 7.64 21.35 16.89
CA LEU A 592 7.43 21.28 15.43
C LEU A 592 6.89 22.60 14.85
N ASP A 593 7.24 23.73 15.46
CA ASP A 593 6.85 25.09 15.06
C ASP A 593 7.43 25.53 13.69
N PHE A 594 8.40 24.79 13.18
CA PHE A 594 8.99 25.00 11.85
C PHE A 594 8.11 24.50 10.69
N ILE A 595 7.07 23.69 10.94
CA ILE A 595 6.24 23.13 9.87
C ILE A 595 5.46 24.27 9.20
N PRO A 596 5.66 24.53 7.89
CA PRO A 596 5.03 25.65 7.22
C PRO A 596 3.52 25.42 7.03
N HIS A 597 2.74 26.52 6.99
CA HIS A 597 1.29 26.52 6.70
C HIS A 597 0.94 26.13 5.25
N THR A 598 1.85 25.49 4.52
CA THR A 598 1.65 25.01 3.15
C THR A 598 1.48 23.50 3.08
N ILE A 599 1.84 22.78 4.16
CA ILE A 599 1.73 21.33 4.26
C ILE A 599 0.26 20.92 4.30
N GLN A 600 -0.09 19.92 3.48
CA GLN A 600 -1.42 19.31 3.42
C GLN A 600 -1.41 17.90 3.98
N HIS A 601 -0.32 17.17 3.75
CA HIS A 601 -0.10 15.80 4.22
C HIS A 601 1.12 15.75 5.14
N LEU A 602 0.89 15.41 6.40
CA LEU A 602 1.92 15.28 7.42
C LEU A 602 2.04 13.82 7.85
N TYR A 603 3.27 13.29 7.84
CA TYR A 603 3.57 11.93 8.26
C TYR A 603 4.55 11.98 9.43
N LEU A 604 4.17 11.36 10.55
CA LEU A 604 4.92 11.39 11.80
C LEU A 604 5.32 9.98 12.20
N ASN A 605 6.62 9.72 12.31
CA ASN A 605 7.16 8.44 12.78
C ASN A 605 7.98 8.63 14.05
N ASN A 606 7.68 7.87 15.12
CA ASN A 606 8.48 7.83 16.35
C ASN A 606 8.95 9.20 16.88
N ILE A 607 8.08 10.22 16.80
CA ILE A 607 8.34 11.55 17.35
C ILE A 607 8.50 11.42 18.86
N LYS A 608 9.55 11.99 19.42
CA LYS A 608 9.84 11.99 20.87
C LYS A 608 9.33 13.24 21.58
N TYR A 609 9.22 14.35 20.84
CA TYR A 609 8.65 15.59 21.35
C TYR A 609 7.16 15.41 21.67
N GLN A 610 6.73 15.89 22.84
CA GLN A 610 5.33 15.82 23.22
C GLN A 610 4.47 16.78 22.38
N LEU A 611 3.65 16.22 21.49
CA LEU A 611 2.81 17.02 20.59
C LEU A 611 1.64 17.66 21.33
N THR A 612 1.27 18.87 20.89
CA THR A 612 0.09 19.63 21.35
C THR A 612 -0.75 20.05 20.15
N PRO A 613 -2.02 20.46 20.33
CA PRO A 613 -2.87 20.91 19.21
C PRO A 613 -2.25 21.98 18.32
N ASP A 614 -1.44 22.88 18.90
CA ASP A 614 -0.75 23.95 18.17
C ASP A 614 0.50 23.46 17.41
N SER A 615 0.92 22.21 17.61
CA SER A 615 2.08 21.62 16.92
C SER A 615 1.80 21.23 15.47
N ILE A 616 0.52 21.16 15.05
CA ILE A 616 0.12 20.82 13.69
C ILE A 616 -0.58 22.02 13.04
N PRO A 617 -0.07 22.54 11.91
CA PRO A 617 -0.73 23.63 11.20
C PRO A 617 -2.16 23.30 10.79
N ALA A 618 -3.06 24.29 10.89
CA ALA A 618 -4.47 24.14 10.51
C ALA A 618 -4.70 23.76 9.03
N THR A 619 -3.69 23.92 8.16
CA THR A 619 -3.74 23.55 6.74
C THR A 619 -3.57 22.06 6.48
N VAL A 620 -3.08 21.30 7.47
CA VAL A 620 -2.95 19.85 7.36
C VAL A 620 -4.36 19.25 7.38
N THR A 621 -4.69 18.52 6.32
CA THR A 621 -5.98 17.81 6.18
C THR A 621 -5.81 16.29 6.31
N HIS A 622 -4.61 15.79 6.03
CA HIS A 622 -4.26 14.37 6.11
C HIS A 622 -3.10 14.18 7.08
N LEU A 623 -3.35 13.44 8.15
CA LEU A 623 -2.34 13.12 9.15
C LEU A 623 -2.09 11.61 9.15
N SER A 624 -0.82 11.21 9.01
CA SER A 624 -0.40 9.82 9.08
C SER A 624 0.52 9.62 10.27
N LEU A 625 0.10 8.77 11.22
CA LEU A 625 0.91 8.33 12.33
C LEU A 625 1.50 6.96 11.98
N LEU A 626 2.83 6.89 11.89
CA LEU A 626 3.59 5.76 11.34
C LEU A 626 4.16 4.85 12.44
N ASN A 627 4.89 3.81 12.01
CA ASN A 627 5.43 2.72 12.83
C ASN A 627 6.33 3.19 13.97
N GLY A 628 5.80 3.13 15.19
CA GLY A 628 6.56 3.49 16.38
C GLY A 628 6.10 4.78 17.03
N PHE A 629 5.11 5.48 16.46
CA PHE A 629 4.41 6.55 17.16
C PHE A 629 3.84 6.03 18.50
N ASN A 630 4.26 6.65 19.60
CA ASN A 630 3.97 6.18 20.96
C ASN A 630 3.56 7.31 21.92
N GLN A 631 2.65 8.19 21.48
CA GLN A 631 2.15 9.30 22.29
C GLN A 631 0.61 9.35 22.28
N PRO A 632 -0.03 10.00 23.28
CA PRO A 632 -1.46 10.30 23.25
C PRO A 632 -1.86 11.09 22.01
N LEU A 633 -3.04 10.84 21.44
CA LEU A 633 -3.52 11.44 20.18
C LEU A 633 -4.37 12.72 20.41
N ASN A 634 -4.37 13.27 21.62
CA ASN A 634 -5.14 14.48 21.97
C ASN A 634 -4.60 15.78 21.33
N PHE A 635 -3.43 15.73 20.69
CA PHE A 635 -2.87 16.84 19.91
C PHE A 635 -3.52 16.98 18.52
N ILE A 636 -4.32 16.03 18.08
CA ILE A 636 -4.87 16.04 16.73
C ILE A 636 -5.92 17.15 16.62
N PRO A 637 -5.73 18.18 15.77
CA PRO A 637 -6.68 19.27 15.65
C PRO A 637 -7.95 18.83 14.90
N PRO A 638 -9.09 19.53 15.10
CA PRO A 638 -10.35 19.21 14.42
C PRO A 638 -10.34 19.47 12.91
N THR A 639 -9.28 20.10 12.38
CA THR A 639 -9.11 20.38 10.94
C THR A 639 -8.74 19.13 10.13
N ILE A 640 -8.21 18.09 10.76
CA ILE A 640 -7.82 16.86 10.06
C ILE A 640 -9.09 16.16 9.55
N GLN A 641 -9.14 15.91 8.25
CA GLN A 641 -10.24 15.22 7.58
C GLN A 641 -10.01 13.71 7.54
N CYS A 642 -8.76 13.31 7.32
CA CYS A 642 -8.35 11.92 7.17
C CYS A 642 -7.19 11.59 8.12
N LEU A 643 -7.41 10.64 9.01
CA LEU A 643 -6.39 10.14 9.93
C LEU A 643 -5.97 8.72 9.52
N TYR A 644 -4.67 8.53 9.31
CA TYR A 644 -4.08 7.22 9.04
C TYR A 644 -3.30 6.77 10.26
N LEU A 645 -3.68 5.63 10.82
CA LEU A 645 -3.01 5.00 11.95
C LEU A 645 -2.35 3.71 11.46
N ASN A 646 -1.03 3.71 11.48
CA ASN A 646 -0.22 2.53 11.23
C ASN A 646 0.40 2.06 12.56
N ASN A 647 0.68 0.77 12.74
CA ASN A 647 1.26 0.12 13.94
C ASN A 647 1.60 1.04 15.14
N ILE A 648 0.56 1.63 15.75
CA ILE A 648 0.70 2.61 16.83
C ILE A 648 1.07 1.87 18.10
N LYS A 649 2.10 2.33 18.80
CA LYS A 649 2.55 1.71 20.06
C LYS A 649 1.77 2.22 21.27
N TYR A 650 1.24 3.43 21.19
CA TYR A 650 0.43 4.01 22.26
C TYR A 650 -0.92 3.32 22.37
N GLN A 651 -1.34 2.96 23.59
CA GLN A 651 -2.63 2.30 23.82
C GLN A 651 -3.80 3.27 23.60
N LEU A 652 -4.63 2.99 22.60
CA LEU A 652 -5.79 3.80 22.26
C LEU A 652 -6.99 3.48 23.17
N THR A 653 -7.73 4.51 23.55
CA THR A 653 -8.93 4.47 24.40
C THR A 653 -10.06 5.29 23.76
N PRO A 654 -11.34 5.15 24.19
CA PRO A 654 -12.48 5.87 23.61
C PRO A 654 -12.31 7.39 23.41
N ASP A 655 -11.49 8.05 24.23
CA ASP A 655 -11.24 9.50 24.16
C ASP A 655 -9.93 9.88 23.45
N SER A 656 -9.22 8.91 22.86
CA SER A 656 -7.93 9.16 22.23
C SER A 656 -8.02 9.99 20.95
N ILE A 657 -9.12 9.89 20.20
CA ILE A 657 -9.31 10.61 18.94
C ILE A 657 -10.53 11.54 19.09
N PRO A 658 -10.43 12.82 18.66
CA PRO A 658 -11.54 13.75 18.69
C PRO A 658 -12.82 13.21 18.03
N ALA A 659 -13.98 13.48 18.63
CA ALA A 659 -15.29 13.14 18.06
C ALA A 659 -15.72 14.05 16.89
N THR A 660 -14.77 14.51 16.08
CA THR A 660 -15.00 15.29 14.85
C THR A 660 -14.70 14.50 13.58
N PHE A 661 -14.02 13.36 13.69
CA PHE A 661 -13.59 12.57 12.53
C PHE A 661 -14.73 11.85 11.83
N ILE A 662 -14.71 11.91 10.49
CA ILE A 662 -15.65 11.21 9.61
C ILE A 662 -14.94 10.06 8.87
N HIS A 663 -13.67 10.24 8.49
CA HIS A 663 -12.83 9.26 7.80
C HIS A 663 -11.68 8.78 8.70
N LEU A 664 -11.56 7.47 8.88
CA LEU A 664 -10.46 6.83 9.61
C LEU A 664 -9.86 5.68 8.80
N CYS A 665 -8.54 5.65 8.72
CA CYS A 665 -7.78 4.61 8.02
C CYS A 665 -6.84 3.89 8.99
N LEU A 666 -7.07 2.60 9.21
CA LEU A 666 -6.18 1.72 9.96
C LEU A 666 -5.35 0.91 8.97
N LEU A 667 -4.03 1.05 9.06
CA LEU A 667 -3.06 0.56 8.09
C LEU A 667 -2.30 -0.70 8.59
N ASP A 668 -1.35 -1.15 7.76
CA ASP A 668 -0.66 -2.44 7.89
C ASP A 668 -0.01 -2.66 9.25
N GLY A 669 -0.44 -3.70 9.97
CA GLY A 669 0.15 -4.07 11.25
C GLY A 669 -0.46 -3.36 12.46
N PHE A 670 -1.53 -2.59 12.29
CA PHE A 670 -2.34 -2.11 13.41
C PHE A 670 -2.85 -3.27 14.27
N ASN A 671 -2.50 -3.29 15.56
CA ASN A 671 -2.72 -4.42 16.46
C ASN A 671 -3.34 -4.03 17.81
N GLN A 672 -4.39 -3.21 17.80
CA GLN A 672 -5.10 -2.77 19.01
C GLN A 672 -6.62 -2.94 18.89
N PRO A 673 -7.36 -2.99 20.01
CA PRO A 673 -8.83 -2.94 19.99
C PRO A 673 -9.35 -1.70 19.28
N LEU A 674 -10.47 -1.82 18.55
CA LEU A 674 -11.08 -0.71 17.78
C LEU A 674 -12.13 0.09 18.58
N ASN A 675 -12.23 -0.11 19.90
CA ASN A 675 -13.18 0.61 20.75
C ASN A 675 -12.86 2.11 20.94
N PHE A 676 -11.70 2.58 20.45
CA PHE A 676 -11.35 3.99 20.42
C PHE A 676 -12.02 4.77 19.27
N ILE A 677 -12.61 4.07 18.29
CA ILE A 677 -13.20 4.72 17.11
C ILE A 677 -14.44 5.51 17.56
N PRO A 678 -14.48 6.84 17.38
CA PRO A 678 -15.60 7.64 17.83
C PRO A 678 -16.85 7.40 16.99
N HIS A 679 -18.03 7.61 17.58
CA HIS A 679 -19.34 7.45 16.92
C HIS A 679 -19.59 8.43 15.75
N THR A 680 -18.69 9.37 15.48
CA THR A 680 -18.80 10.25 14.31
C THR A 680 -18.24 9.64 13.03
N VAL A 681 -17.42 8.58 13.14
CA VAL A 681 -16.81 7.93 11.99
C VAL A 681 -17.88 7.22 11.16
N LYS A 682 -17.92 7.57 9.86
CA LYS A 682 -18.83 6.97 8.87
C LYS A 682 -18.09 6.10 7.86
N TYR A 683 -16.83 6.43 7.56
CA TYR A 683 -15.99 5.73 6.61
C TYR A 683 -14.77 5.17 7.32
N LEU A 684 -14.64 3.85 7.28
CA LEU A 684 -13.56 3.13 7.93
C LEU A 684 -12.81 2.29 6.91
N HIS A 685 -11.50 2.51 6.81
CA HIS A 685 -10.61 1.68 6.01
C HIS A 685 -9.78 0.78 6.92
N LEU A 686 -9.77 -0.52 6.65
CA LEU A 686 -9.01 -1.52 7.38
C LEU A 686 -8.06 -2.22 6.42
N LYS A 687 -6.75 -2.09 6.63
CA LYS A 687 -5.71 -2.73 5.84
C LYS A 687 -4.82 -3.59 6.74
N ASN A 688 -4.73 -4.89 6.44
CA ASN A 688 -3.89 -5.87 7.14
C ASN A 688 -3.84 -5.67 8.68
N ILE A 689 -5.02 -5.67 9.30
CA ILE A 689 -5.18 -5.50 10.74
C ILE A 689 -4.73 -6.80 11.44
N ASN A 690 -3.87 -6.68 12.45
CA ASN A 690 -3.37 -7.81 13.23
C ASN A 690 -4.28 -8.13 14.44
N TYR A 691 -5.04 -7.14 14.92
CA TYR A 691 -5.98 -7.33 16.02
C TYR A 691 -7.20 -8.15 15.59
N LYS A 692 -7.57 -9.15 16.39
CA LYS A 692 -8.74 -10.00 16.10
C LYS A 692 -10.04 -9.21 16.24
N LEU A 693 -10.74 -9.01 15.12
CA LEU A 693 -12.00 -8.27 15.09
C LEU A 693 -13.18 -9.14 15.57
N THR A 694 -14.10 -8.51 16.29
CA THR A 694 -15.36 -9.08 16.80
C THR A 694 -16.55 -8.19 16.38
N PRO A 695 -17.81 -8.67 16.45
CA PRO A 695 -18.99 -7.88 16.09
C PRO A 695 -19.15 -6.54 16.82
N GLU A 696 -18.51 -6.38 17.98
CA GLU A 696 -18.53 -5.14 18.77
C GLU A 696 -17.36 -4.20 18.46
N SER A 697 -16.45 -4.60 17.57
CA SER A 697 -15.22 -3.84 17.26
C SER A 697 -15.48 -2.59 16.42
N ILE A 698 -16.52 -2.57 15.59
CA ILE A 698 -16.83 -1.43 14.72
C ILE A 698 -18.09 -0.73 15.22
N PRO A 699 -18.07 0.61 15.41
CA PRO A 699 -19.26 1.36 15.80
C PRO A 699 -20.39 1.23 14.77
N ALA A 700 -21.63 1.16 15.26
CA ALA A 700 -22.84 1.09 14.42
C ALA A 700 -23.06 2.33 13.52
N THR A 701 -22.28 3.39 13.71
CA THR A 701 -22.32 4.61 12.89
C THR A 701 -21.56 4.48 11.58
N VAL A 702 -20.70 3.46 11.44
CA VAL A 702 -19.99 3.16 10.20
C VAL A 702 -20.99 2.66 9.15
N THR A 703 -21.06 3.41 8.04
CA THR A 703 -21.94 3.10 6.90
C THR A 703 -21.15 2.63 5.67
N HIS A 704 -19.87 3.01 5.59
CA HIS A 704 -18.96 2.66 4.52
C HIS A 704 -17.73 1.96 5.11
N LEU A 705 -17.55 0.69 4.77
CA LEU A 705 -16.45 -0.13 5.23
C LEU A 705 -15.59 -0.57 4.05
N TYR A 706 -14.31 -0.26 4.11
CA TYR A 706 -13.33 -0.63 3.08
C TYR A 706 -12.34 -1.61 3.67
N LEU A 707 -12.41 -2.85 3.23
CA LEU A 707 -11.43 -3.87 3.55
C LEU A 707 -10.39 -3.87 2.43
N ARG A 708 -9.23 -3.30 2.75
CA ARG A 708 -8.15 -3.00 1.81
C ARG A 708 -7.24 -4.20 1.61
N ASP A 709 -6.32 -4.07 0.65
CA ASP A 709 -5.33 -5.09 0.30
C ASP A 709 -4.62 -5.69 1.51
N GLY A 710 -4.53 -7.02 1.53
CA GLY A 710 -3.84 -7.75 2.60
C GLY A 710 -4.72 -8.10 3.81
N PHE A 711 -5.97 -7.63 3.87
CA PHE A 711 -6.89 -7.99 4.94
C PHE A 711 -7.13 -9.52 5.00
N ASN A 712 -6.84 -10.15 6.13
CA ASN A 712 -6.79 -11.61 6.29
C ASN A 712 -7.52 -12.14 7.54
N GLN A 713 -8.72 -11.64 7.83
CA GLN A 713 -9.54 -12.09 8.97
C GLN A 713 -10.96 -12.47 8.54
N PRO A 714 -11.71 -13.27 9.32
CA PRO A 714 -13.14 -13.51 9.09
C PRO A 714 -13.95 -12.21 9.10
N LEU A 715 -14.96 -12.10 8.23
CA LEU A 715 -15.76 -10.88 8.03
C LEU A 715 -17.03 -10.81 8.92
N ASN A 716 -17.14 -11.68 9.94
CA ASN A 716 -18.29 -11.72 10.85
C ASN A 716 -18.38 -10.51 11.81
N PHE A 717 -17.36 -9.66 11.87
CA PHE A 717 -17.35 -8.43 12.66
C PHE A 717 -18.14 -7.28 12.02
N ILE A 718 -18.49 -7.39 10.73
CA ILE A 718 -19.13 -6.30 9.99
C ILE A 718 -20.51 -6.02 10.60
N PRO A 719 -20.79 -4.80 11.09
CA PRO A 719 -22.07 -4.50 11.70
C PRO A 719 -23.18 -4.41 10.63
N PRO A 720 -24.44 -4.69 11.00
CA PRO A 720 -25.59 -4.66 10.08
C PRO A 720 -25.92 -3.27 9.53
N THR A 721 -25.30 -2.22 10.08
CA THR A 721 -25.46 -0.82 9.67
C THR A 721 -24.62 -0.44 8.46
N VAL A 722 -23.64 -1.26 8.08
CA VAL A 722 -22.82 -1.02 6.88
C VAL A 722 -23.72 -1.12 5.66
N GLN A 723 -23.81 -0.04 4.88
CA GLN A 723 -24.60 0.03 3.65
C GLN A 723 -23.73 -0.23 2.42
N ASN A 724 -22.46 0.17 2.50
CA ASN A 724 -21.48 0.04 1.42
C ASN A 724 -20.27 -0.75 1.93
N LEU A 725 -20.10 -1.96 1.40
CA LEU A 725 -18.93 -2.79 1.64
C LEU A 725 -18.03 -2.77 0.40
N CYS A 726 -16.77 -2.40 0.59
CA CYS A 726 -15.75 -2.41 -0.44
C CYS A 726 -14.68 -3.44 -0.07
N LEU A 727 -14.45 -4.40 -0.97
CA LEU A 727 -13.46 -5.46 -0.82
C LEU A 727 -12.40 -5.31 -1.92
N ASP A 728 -11.16 -5.12 -1.51
CA ASP A 728 -10.00 -5.05 -2.41
C ASP A 728 -9.34 -6.46 -2.48
N ASN A 729 -8.01 -6.60 -2.43
CA ASN A 729 -7.34 -7.91 -2.44
C ASN A 729 -7.38 -8.63 -1.07
N ILE A 730 -8.56 -9.12 -0.71
CA ILE A 730 -8.80 -9.88 0.53
C ILE A 730 -8.04 -11.22 0.49
N LYS A 731 -7.31 -11.52 1.56
CA LYS A 731 -6.53 -12.77 1.72
C LYS A 731 -7.29 -13.86 2.44
N TYR A 732 -8.24 -13.48 3.30
CA TYR A 732 -9.11 -14.42 3.98
C TYR A 732 -10.02 -15.13 2.98
N GLN A 733 -10.10 -16.45 3.05
CA GLN A 733 -10.96 -17.22 2.16
C GLN A 733 -12.44 -16.97 2.46
N LEU A 734 -13.14 -16.35 1.52
CA LEU A 734 -14.56 -16.06 1.64
C LEU A 734 -15.40 -17.29 1.29
N THR A 735 -16.37 -17.58 2.15
CA THR A 735 -17.35 -18.65 2.03
C THR A 735 -18.77 -18.08 2.12
N PRO A 736 -19.81 -18.85 1.74
CA PRO A 736 -21.19 -18.48 2.04
C PRO A 736 -21.34 -18.06 3.51
N TYR A 737 -22.10 -17.00 3.77
CA TYR A 737 -22.30 -16.39 5.09
C TYR A 737 -21.11 -15.64 5.69
N SER A 738 -20.00 -15.45 4.94
CA SER A 738 -18.86 -14.64 5.41
C SER A 738 -19.21 -13.18 5.64
N ILE A 739 -20.17 -12.64 4.90
CA ILE A 739 -20.64 -11.25 5.05
C ILE A 739 -22.13 -11.22 5.46
N PRO A 740 -22.54 -10.27 6.32
CA PRO A 740 -23.93 -10.16 6.75
C PRO A 740 -24.88 -9.86 5.58
N ALA A 741 -26.03 -10.53 5.55
CA ALA A 741 -27.10 -10.31 4.56
C ALA A 741 -27.92 -9.05 4.90
N THR A 742 -27.27 -7.88 4.92
CA THR A 742 -27.87 -6.62 5.41
C THR A 742 -27.77 -5.47 4.42
N PHE A 743 -26.83 -5.50 3.48
CA PHE A 743 -26.63 -4.44 2.49
C PHE A 743 -27.04 -4.85 1.08
N ALA A 744 -27.40 -3.82 0.29
CA ALA A 744 -27.80 -3.93 -1.12
C ALA A 744 -26.66 -3.60 -2.11
N TYR A 745 -25.58 -2.95 -1.65
CA TYR A 745 -24.47 -2.47 -2.47
C TYR A 745 -23.16 -3.16 -2.09
N LEU A 746 -22.49 -3.78 -3.06
CA LEU A 746 -21.19 -4.43 -2.88
C LEU A 746 -20.20 -3.98 -3.95
N PHE A 747 -19.01 -3.57 -3.52
CA PHE A 747 -17.92 -3.15 -4.39
C PHE A 747 -16.76 -4.14 -4.29
N LEU A 748 -16.40 -4.75 -5.41
CA LEU A 748 -15.23 -5.62 -5.53
C LEU A 748 -14.21 -4.91 -6.41
N ARG A 749 -13.12 -4.44 -5.79
CA ARG A 749 -12.10 -3.59 -6.41
C ARG A 749 -10.98 -4.41 -7.07
N ASP A 750 -10.05 -3.69 -7.68
CA ASP A 750 -8.90 -4.25 -8.37
C ASP A 750 -8.10 -5.21 -7.48
N GLY A 751 -7.71 -6.35 -8.06
CA GLY A 751 -6.91 -7.35 -7.36
C GLY A 751 -7.70 -8.35 -6.53
N PHE A 752 -9.02 -8.20 -6.39
CA PHE A 752 -9.88 -9.23 -5.82
C PHE A 752 -9.80 -10.52 -6.67
N ASN A 753 -9.45 -11.64 -6.03
CA ASN A 753 -9.14 -12.91 -6.71
C ASN A 753 -9.74 -14.14 -6.00
N GLN A 754 -11.02 -14.09 -5.64
CA GLN A 754 -11.73 -15.19 -4.99
C GLN A 754 -13.07 -15.51 -5.66
N PRO A 755 -13.63 -16.72 -5.45
CA PRO A 755 -14.98 -17.06 -5.87
C PRO A 755 -16.02 -16.08 -5.29
N LEU A 756 -17.08 -15.79 -6.05
CA LEU A 756 -18.13 -14.84 -5.66
C LEU A 756 -19.33 -15.49 -4.94
N ASN A 757 -19.24 -16.76 -4.56
CA ASN A 757 -20.30 -17.50 -3.88
C ASN A 757 -20.60 -17.02 -2.44
N PHE A 758 -19.81 -16.10 -1.89
CA PHE A 758 -20.06 -15.46 -0.60
C PHE A 758 -21.07 -14.32 -0.66
N ILE A 759 -21.40 -13.82 -1.86
CA ILE A 759 -22.31 -12.67 -2.03
C ILE A 759 -23.72 -13.06 -1.54
N PRO A 760 -24.30 -12.36 -0.56
CA PRO A 760 -25.58 -12.71 0.00
C PRO A 760 -26.72 -12.33 -0.95
N HIS A 761 -27.85 -13.04 -0.83
CA HIS A 761 -29.06 -12.83 -1.63
C HIS A 761 -29.73 -11.44 -1.46
N THR A 762 -29.25 -10.61 -0.53
CA THR A 762 -29.72 -9.23 -0.35
C THR A 762 -29.07 -8.24 -1.32
N VAL A 763 -27.94 -8.59 -1.94
CA VAL A 763 -27.23 -7.70 -2.86
C VAL A 763 -28.03 -7.54 -4.16
N GLN A 764 -28.32 -6.29 -4.49
CA GLN A 764 -29.04 -5.89 -5.71
C GLN A 764 -28.14 -5.11 -6.67
N TYR A 765 -27.16 -4.39 -6.12
CA TYR A 765 -26.19 -3.56 -6.84
C TYR A 765 -24.78 -4.14 -6.63
N LEU A 766 -24.17 -4.60 -7.72
CA LEU A 766 -22.83 -5.17 -7.70
C LEU A 766 -21.90 -4.36 -8.60
N TYR A 767 -20.78 -3.94 -8.04
CA TYR A 767 -19.76 -3.14 -8.73
C TYR A 767 -18.49 -3.96 -8.82
N LEU A 768 -18.10 -4.32 -10.05
CA LEU A 768 -16.91 -5.13 -10.34
C LEU A 768 -15.89 -4.28 -11.10
N TYR A 769 -14.68 -4.20 -10.54
CA TYR A 769 -13.52 -3.60 -11.18
C TYR A 769 -12.66 -4.70 -11.81
N ASN A 770 -11.33 -4.60 -11.84
CA ASN A 770 -10.46 -5.63 -12.40
C ASN A 770 -10.36 -6.85 -11.48
N ILE A 771 -11.39 -7.71 -11.54
CA ILE A 771 -11.46 -8.99 -10.83
C ILE A 771 -10.53 -9.99 -11.53
N LYS A 772 -9.62 -10.59 -10.76
CA LYS A 772 -8.66 -11.59 -11.27
C LYS A 772 -9.25 -13.00 -11.32
N TYR A 773 -10.24 -13.29 -10.48
CA TYR A 773 -10.87 -14.60 -10.40
C TYR A 773 -11.78 -14.83 -11.61
N GLN A 774 -11.66 -15.99 -12.25
CA GLN A 774 -12.44 -16.34 -13.42
C GLN A 774 -13.93 -16.53 -13.07
N LEU A 775 -14.79 -15.66 -13.60
CA LEU A 775 -16.22 -15.70 -13.36
C LEU A 775 -16.92 -16.72 -14.26
N THR A 776 -17.92 -17.41 -13.70
CA THR A 776 -18.79 -18.40 -14.34
C THR A 776 -20.27 -18.00 -14.18
N PRO A 777 -21.21 -18.58 -14.94
CA PRO A 777 -22.65 -18.24 -14.85
C PRO A 777 -23.25 -18.29 -13.44
N ASP A 778 -22.74 -19.15 -12.57
CA ASP A 778 -23.23 -19.31 -11.19
C ASP A 778 -22.48 -18.43 -10.17
N SER A 779 -21.55 -17.58 -10.62
CA SER A 779 -20.72 -16.76 -9.73
C SER A 779 -21.50 -15.62 -9.07
N ILE A 780 -22.47 -15.02 -9.76
CA ILE A 780 -23.25 -13.89 -9.24
C ILE A 780 -24.65 -14.39 -8.86
N PRO A 781 -25.15 -14.06 -7.65
CA PRO A 781 -26.49 -14.47 -7.25
C PRO A 781 -27.58 -13.84 -8.11
N ALA A 782 -28.65 -14.60 -8.38
CA ALA A 782 -29.81 -14.19 -9.17
C ALA A 782 -30.57 -12.97 -8.61
N THR A 783 -30.23 -12.50 -7.40
CA THR A 783 -30.84 -11.31 -6.79
C THR A 783 -30.26 -10.01 -7.33
N VAL A 784 -29.09 -10.04 -7.98
CA VAL A 784 -28.45 -8.88 -8.59
C VAL A 784 -29.27 -8.41 -9.79
N LYS A 785 -29.71 -7.15 -9.75
CA LYS A 785 -30.49 -6.50 -10.81
C LYS A 785 -29.69 -5.42 -11.54
N TYR A 786 -28.75 -4.79 -10.83
CA TYR A 786 -27.90 -3.72 -11.32
C TYR A 786 -26.44 -4.17 -11.24
N LEU A 787 -25.79 -4.26 -12.39
CA LEU A 787 -24.39 -4.67 -12.50
C LEU A 787 -23.57 -3.56 -13.14
N TYR A 788 -22.45 -3.22 -12.51
CA TYR A 788 -21.50 -2.21 -12.99
C TYR A 788 -20.16 -2.88 -13.22
N LEU A 789 -19.68 -2.84 -14.45
CA LEU A 789 -18.36 -3.34 -14.85
C LEU A 789 -17.48 -2.15 -15.23
N PHE A 790 -16.47 -1.89 -14.40
CA PHE A 790 -15.58 -0.73 -14.53
C PHE A 790 -14.37 -1.00 -15.44
N ASP A 791 -13.62 0.06 -15.69
CA ASP A 791 -12.35 0.05 -16.41
C ASP A 791 -11.40 -1.06 -15.93
N GLY A 792 -10.77 -1.74 -16.88
CA GLY A 792 -9.85 -2.84 -16.59
C GLY A 792 -10.52 -4.19 -16.36
N PHE A 793 -11.83 -4.35 -16.60
CA PHE A 793 -12.45 -5.67 -16.65
C PHE A 793 -12.08 -6.41 -17.96
N HIS A 794 -11.44 -7.58 -17.84
CA HIS A 794 -10.83 -8.31 -18.97
C HIS A 794 -11.46 -9.69 -19.28
N GLN A 795 -12.56 -10.07 -18.62
CA GLN A 795 -13.13 -11.41 -18.74
C GLN A 795 -14.35 -11.48 -19.68
N PRO A 796 -14.70 -12.67 -20.22
CA PRO A 796 -15.97 -12.88 -20.91
C PRO A 796 -17.17 -12.52 -20.04
N LEU A 797 -18.23 -11.97 -20.64
CA LEU A 797 -19.43 -11.51 -19.93
C LEU A 797 -20.52 -12.60 -19.75
N ASN A 798 -20.23 -13.86 -20.08
CA ASN A 798 -21.17 -14.98 -19.96
C ASN A 798 -21.51 -15.35 -18.50
N PHE A 799 -20.84 -14.77 -17.52
CA PHE A 799 -21.17 -14.92 -16.10
C PHE A 799 -22.38 -14.09 -15.65
N ILE A 800 -22.81 -13.10 -16.44
CA ILE A 800 -23.88 -12.18 -16.05
C ILE A 800 -25.19 -12.98 -15.95
N PRO A 801 -25.84 -13.04 -14.77
CA PRO A 801 -27.00 -13.86 -14.58
C PRO A 801 -28.20 -13.30 -15.36
N PRO A 802 -29.15 -14.14 -15.79
CA PRO A 802 -30.34 -13.73 -16.55
C PRO A 802 -31.34 -12.91 -15.74
N THR A 803 -30.97 -12.40 -14.57
CA THR A 803 -31.78 -11.50 -13.73
C THR A 803 -31.35 -10.04 -13.80
N VAL A 804 -30.19 -9.73 -14.40
CA VAL A 804 -29.69 -8.37 -14.56
C VAL A 804 -30.55 -7.61 -15.55
N GLN A 805 -31.13 -6.49 -15.10
CA GLN A 805 -32.00 -5.62 -15.91
C GLN A 805 -31.28 -4.37 -16.37
N CYS A 806 -30.32 -3.90 -15.57
CA CYS A 806 -29.54 -2.69 -15.80
C CYS A 806 -28.05 -3.03 -15.77
N LEU A 807 -27.35 -2.73 -16.86
CA LEU A 807 -25.94 -3.02 -17.02
C LEU A 807 -25.17 -1.75 -17.37
N HIS A 808 -24.12 -1.46 -16.61
CA HIS A 808 -23.16 -0.40 -16.92
C HIS A 808 -21.83 -1.02 -17.36
N LEU A 809 -21.33 -0.59 -18.51
CA LEU A 809 -20.06 -1.00 -19.09
C LEU A 809 -19.17 0.22 -19.31
N ASP A 810 -18.01 0.25 -18.67
CA ASP A 810 -16.97 1.25 -18.91
C ASP A 810 -16.04 0.76 -20.05
N ASN A 811 -14.73 1.04 -20.00
CA ASN A 811 -13.77 0.59 -21.02
C ASN A 811 -13.42 -0.90 -20.88
N ILE A 812 -14.41 -1.76 -21.13
CA ILE A 812 -14.26 -3.22 -21.17
C ILE A 812 -13.26 -3.57 -22.27
N LYS A 813 -12.24 -4.37 -21.93
CA LYS A 813 -11.19 -4.78 -22.88
C LYS A 813 -11.46 -6.10 -23.56
N TYR A 814 -12.34 -6.92 -22.99
CA TYR A 814 -12.78 -8.17 -23.58
C TYR A 814 -13.68 -7.92 -24.80
N GLN A 815 -13.45 -8.63 -25.91
CA GLN A 815 -14.22 -8.45 -27.13
C GLN A 815 -15.68 -8.89 -26.97
N LEU A 816 -16.62 -7.97 -27.17
CA LEU A 816 -18.05 -8.24 -27.08
C LEU A 816 -18.62 -8.71 -28.42
N THR A 817 -19.37 -9.81 -28.39
CA THR A 817 -20.08 -10.41 -29.53
C THR A 817 -21.56 -10.62 -29.22
N PRO A 818 -22.44 -10.83 -30.22
CA PRO A 818 -23.84 -11.21 -29.98
C PRO A 818 -23.96 -12.35 -28.97
N GLY A 819 -24.84 -12.18 -27.97
CA GLY A 819 -25.01 -13.12 -26.86
C GLY A 819 -24.08 -12.91 -25.66
N SER A 820 -23.19 -11.90 -25.68
CA SER A 820 -22.28 -11.62 -24.55
C SER A 820 -23.00 -11.11 -23.30
N ILE A 821 -24.14 -10.44 -23.45
CA ILE A 821 -24.97 -9.95 -22.33
C ILE A 821 -26.37 -10.60 -22.41
N PRO A 822 -27.01 -10.89 -21.27
CA PRO A 822 -28.26 -11.63 -21.25
C PRO A 822 -29.41 -10.83 -21.86
N ALA A 823 -30.36 -11.54 -22.47
CA ALA A 823 -31.55 -10.94 -23.07
C ALA A 823 -32.51 -10.29 -22.05
N THR A 824 -32.23 -10.35 -20.76
CA THR A 824 -33.04 -9.66 -19.74
C THR A 824 -32.61 -8.22 -19.46
N VAL A 825 -31.47 -7.79 -20.01
CA VAL A 825 -31.02 -6.39 -19.94
C VAL A 825 -31.96 -5.51 -20.77
N THR A 826 -32.58 -4.53 -20.11
CA THR A 826 -33.47 -3.53 -20.75
C THR A 826 -32.86 -2.14 -20.77
N HIS A 827 -31.96 -1.86 -19.81
CA HIS A 827 -31.24 -0.61 -19.67
C HIS A 827 -29.74 -0.87 -19.79
N LEU A 828 -29.11 -0.28 -20.80
CA LEU A 828 -27.67 -0.42 -21.05
C LEU A 828 -27.00 0.95 -21.03
N TYR A 829 -25.97 1.09 -20.20
CA TYR A 829 -25.16 2.28 -20.09
C TYR A 829 -23.75 1.98 -20.58
N LEU A 830 -23.33 2.64 -21.65
CA LEU A 830 -21.97 2.61 -22.16
C LEU A 830 -21.28 3.90 -21.74
N ARG A 831 -20.37 3.78 -20.78
CA ARG A 831 -19.72 4.93 -20.13
C ARG A 831 -18.49 5.42 -20.89
N ASP A 832 -17.87 6.46 -20.34
CA ASP A 832 -16.69 7.10 -20.89
C ASP A 832 -15.56 6.10 -21.18
N GLY A 833 -14.96 6.22 -22.35
CA GLY A 833 -13.84 5.36 -22.73
C GLY A 833 -14.24 4.03 -23.38
N PHE A 834 -15.52 3.65 -23.39
CA PHE A 834 -16.00 2.45 -24.10
C PHE A 834 -15.61 2.50 -25.59
N ASN A 835 -14.89 1.50 -26.09
CA ASN A 835 -14.26 1.52 -27.42
C ASN A 835 -14.46 0.24 -28.24
N GLN A 836 -15.69 -0.28 -28.30
CA GLN A 836 -16.01 -1.49 -29.08
C GLN A 836 -17.25 -1.32 -29.98
N PRO A 837 -17.41 -2.17 -31.02
CA PRO A 837 -18.64 -2.23 -31.80
C PRO A 837 -19.86 -2.55 -30.93
N LEU A 838 -21.03 -2.02 -31.30
CA LEU A 838 -22.27 -2.14 -30.53
C LEU A 838 -23.17 -3.32 -30.97
N ASN A 839 -22.68 -4.21 -31.83
CA ASN A 839 -23.42 -5.36 -32.35
C ASN A 839 -23.73 -6.46 -31.31
N PHE A 840 -23.17 -6.37 -30.09
CA PHE A 840 -23.45 -7.29 -28.99
C PHE A 840 -24.75 -6.99 -28.24
N ILE A 841 -25.32 -5.79 -28.43
CA ILE A 841 -26.51 -5.33 -27.71
C ILE A 841 -27.71 -6.22 -28.11
N PRO A 842 -28.39 -6.89 -27.16
CA PRO A 842 -29.50 -7.77 -27.45
C PRO A 842 -30.75 -6.96 -27.84
N PRO A 843 -31.68 -7.56 -28.61
CA PRO A 843 -32.90 -6.89 -29.08
C PRO A 843 -33.90 -6.54 -27.96
N THR A 844 -33.57 -6.85 -26.71
CA THR A 844 -34.41 -6.53 -25.54
C THR A 844 -34.04 -5.19 -24.88
N VAL A 845 -32.92 -4.58 -25.27
CA VAL A 845 -32.54 -3.25 -24.80
C VAL A 845 -33.47 -2.21 -25.40
N GLN A 846 -34.19 -1.49 -24.54
CA GLN A 846 -35.10 -0.40 -24.91
C GLN A 846 -34.49 0.97 -24.61
N TYR A 847 -33.70 1.06 -23.53
CA TYR A 847 -33.05 2.28 -23.07
C TYR A 847 -31.54 2.14 -23.22
N LEU A 848 -30.96 2.91 -24.14
CA LEU A 848 -29.53 2.96 -24.39
C LEU A 848 -28.98 4.33 -23.98
N TYR A 849 -27.98 4.32 -23.12
CA TYR A 849 -27.30 5.52 -22.63
C TYR A 849 -25.84 5.50 -23.10
N LEU A 850 -25.44 6.52 -23.86
CA LEU A 850 -24.12 6.68 -24.43
C LEU A 850 -23.47 7.95 -23.87
N TYR A 851 -22.35 7.80 -23.17
CA TYR A 851 -21.50 8.91 -22.73
C TYR A 851 -20.38 9.16 -23.76
N ASN A 852 -19.16 9.52 -23.35
CA ASN A 852 -18.02 9.74 -24.23
C ASN A 852 -17.40 8.42 -24.75
N ILE A 853 -18.18 7.70 -25.55
CA ILE A 853 -17.75 6.49 -26.25
C ILE A 853 -16.65 6.82 -27.28
N LYS A 854 -15.62 5.99 -27.36
CA LYS A 854 -14.46 6.17 -28.25
C LYS A 854 -14.59 5.40 -29.56
N TYR A 855 -15.44 4.38 -29.60
CA TYR A 855 -15.71 3.65 -30.82
C TYR A 855 -16.48 4.51 -31.81
N GLN A 856 -16.00 4.59 -33.05
CA GLN A 856 -16.66 5.37 -34.10
C GLN A 856 -17.98 4.72 -34.51
N LEU A 857 -19.10 5.33 -34.13
CA LEU A 857 -20.42 4.87 -34.50
C LEU A 857 -20.71 5.09 -36.00
N LYS A 858 -21.40 4.12 -36.58
CA LYS A 858 -21.82 4.09 -37.99
C LYS A 858 -23.33 3.82 -38.05
N PRO A 859 -23.99 4.07 -39.20
CA PRO A 859 -25.34 3.56 -39.43
C PRO A 859 -25.45 2.07 -39.03
N ASP A 860 -26.59 1.68 -38.46
CA ASP A 860 -26.89 0.32 -37.98
C ASP A 860 -26.06 -0.15 -36.77
N SER A 861 -25.32 0.75 -36.10
CA SER A 861 -24.58 0.39 -34.87
C SER A 861 -25.51 0.04 -33.70
N ILE A 862 -26.69 0.65 -33.65
CA ILE A 862 -27.66 0.45 -32.57
C ILE A 862 -28.77 -0.50 -33.06
N PRO A 863 -29.19 -1.50 -32.26
CA PRO A 863 -30.30 -2.36 -32.63
C PRO A 863 -31.60 -1.59 -32.89
N GLU A 864 -32.38 -2.04 -33.86
CA GLU A 864 -33.69 -1.46 -34.22
C GLU A 864 -34.71 -1.47 -33.07
N THR A 865 -34.48 -2.25 -32.02
CA THR A 865 -35.37 -2.38 -30.86
C THR A 865 -35.23 -1.26 -29.83
N VAL A 866 -34.17 -0.45 -29.92
CA VAL A 866 -33.97 0.71 -29.03
C VAL A 866 -34.98 1.78 -29.42
N THR A 867 -35.72 2.30 -28.45
CA THR A 867 -36.72 3.38 -28.64
C THR A 867 -36.38 4.64 -27.83
N TYR A 868 -35.61 4.50 -26.75
CA TYR A 868 -35.09 5.57 -25.92
C TYR A 868 -33.57 5.64 -26.04
N LEU A 869 -33.08 6.69 -26.69
CA LEU A 869 -31.66 6.94 -26.83
C LEU A 869 -31.25 8.17 -26.03
N HIS A 870 -30.31 7.99 -25.11
CA HIS A 870 -29.70 9.07 -24.33
C HIS A 870 -28.26 9.27 -24.77
N LEU A 871 -27.98 10.42 -25.36
CA LEU A 871 -26.64 10.92 -25.59
C LEU A 871 -26.31 11.90 -24.46
N LEU A 872 -25.33 11.54 -23.65
CA LEU A 872 -25.02 12.19 -22.38
C LEU A 872 -23.72 13.01 -22.45
N ASP A 873 -23.30 13.51 -21.29
CA ASP A 873 -22.16 14.41 -21.14
C ASP A 873 -20.92 13.92 -21.90
N ASP A 874 -20.24 14.88 -22.54
CA ASP A 874 -19.02 14.68 -23.32
C ASP A 874 -19.15 13.76 -24.55
N PHE A 875 -20.36 13.39 -24.97
CA PHE A 875 -20.58 12.73 -26.25
C PHE A 875 -20.11 13.63 -27.41
N ASN A 876 -19.16 13.13 -28.21
CA ASN A 876 -18.47 13.93 -29.23
C ASN A 876 -18.30 13.19 -30.57
N GLN A 877 -19.39 12.69 -31.14
CA GLN A 877 -19.39 12.02 -32.45
C GLN A 877 -20.56 12.50 -33.35
N PRO A 878 -20.47 12.34 -34.69
CA PRO A 878 -21.59 12.58 -35.59
C PRO A 878 -22.81 11.73 -35.24
N LEU A 879 -24.02 12.28 -35.39
CA LEU A 879 -25.28 11.63 -34.97
C LEU A 879 -25.93 10.79 -36.09
N ASN A 880 -25.26 10.62 -37.23
CA ASN A 880 -25.78 9.85 -38.38
C ASN A 880 -25.90 8.33 -38.15
N PHE A 881 -25.49 7.83 -36.98
CA PHE A 881 -25.69 6.44 -36.58
C PHE A 881 -27.08 6.16 -35.98
N ILE A 882 -27.83 7.20 -35.61
CA ILE A 882 -29.11 7.04 -34.92
C ILE A 882 -30.10 6.34 -35.88
N PRO A 883 -30.64 5.16 -35.52
CA PRO A 883 -31.53 4.42 -36.40
C PRO A 883 -32.91 5.10 -36.52
N PRO A 884 -33.65 4.87 -37.61
CA PRO A 884 -35.01 5.40 -37.82
C PRO A 884 -36.08 4.69 -36.96
N THR A 885 -35.70 4.10 -35.83
CA THR A 885 -36.60 3.48 -34.85
C THR A 885 -36.67 4.30 -33.54
N ILE A 886 -35.79 5.29 -33.37
CA ILE A 886 -35.81 6.14 -32.19
C ILE A 886 -37.01 7.09 -32.26
N GLU A 887 -37.86 7.03 -31.23
CA GLU A 887 -38.98 7.95 -31.01
C GLU A 887 -38.62 9.03 -29.99
N ASN A 888 -37.86 8.64 -28.95
CA ASN A 888 -37.48 9.48 -27.82
C ASN A 888 -35.95 9.68 -27.80
N LEU A 889 -35.51 10.90 -28.09
CA LEU A 889 -34.10 11.26 -28.12
C LEU A 889 -33.77 12.28 -27.02
N TYR A 890 -32.78 11.95 -26.20
CA TYR A 890 -32.27 12.83 -25.14
C TYR A 890 -30.85 13.27 -25.46
N LEU A 891 -30.62 14.58 -25.45
CA LEU A 891 -29.33 15.20 -25.72
C LEU A 891 -28.92 16.04 -24.51
N GLN A 892 -27.78 15.72 -23.91
CA GLN A 892 -27.20 16.42 -22.75
C GLN A 892 -25.73 16.75 -23.02
N ASP A 893 -25.33 18.02 -22.85
CA ASP A 893 -23.96 18.53 -23.04
C ASP A 893 -23.16 17.93 -24.23
N ILE A 894 -23.81 17.81 -25.39
CA ILE A 894 -23.22 17.25 -26.61
C ILE A 894 -22.12 18.19 -27.13
N LYS A 895 -20.91 17.65 -27.34
CA LYS A 895 -19.74 18.41 -27.81
C LYS A 895 -19.64 18.47 -29.33
N TYR A 896 -20.20 17.49 -30.03
CA TYR A 896 -20.20 17.45 -31.48
C TYR A 896 -21.20 18.44 -32.06
N GLN A 897 -20.80 19.20 -33.09
CA GLN A 897 -21.69 20.15 -33.75
C GLN A 897 -22.82 19.44 -34.52
N ILE A 898 -24.06 19.60 -34.07
CA ILE A 898 -25.22 19.00 -34.72
C ILE A 898 -25.60 19.85 -35.95
N THR A 899 -25.84 19.18 -37.08
CA THR A 899 -26.24 19.82 -38.35
C THR A 899 -27.67 19.42 -38.73
N PRO A 900 -28.32 20.15 -39.65
CA PRO A 900 -29.57 19.67 -40.25
C PRO A 900 -29.43 18.24 -40.76
N ASP A 901 -30.50 17.44 -40.66
CA ASP A 901 -30.53 16.01 -41.03
C ASP A 901 -29.73 15.07 -40.12
N SER A 902 -29.10 15.57 -39.05
CA SER A 902 -28.37 14.73 -38.07
C SER A 902 -29.27 13.84 -37.21
N ILE A 903 -30.57 14.15 -37.11
CA ILE A 903 -31.54 13.40 -36.32
C ILE A 903 -32.59 12.80 -37.27
N PRO A 904 -32.94 11.50 -37.14
CA PRO A 904 -33.95 10.87 -37.98
C PRO A 904 -35.33 11.52 -37.86
N ALA A 905 -36.08 11.52 -38.97
CA ALA A 905 -37.47 12.00 -39.03
C ALA A 905 -38.47 11.15 -38.24
N THR A 906 -38.05 10.07 -37.59
CA THR A 906 -38.91 9.27 -36.70
C THR A 906 -38.97 9.83 -35.28
N VAL A 907 -38.05 10.72 -34.91
CA VAL A 907 -38.05 11.36 -33.60
C VAL A 907 -39.25 12.29 -33.49
N THR A 908 -40.11 12.01 -32.51
CA THR A 908 -41.33 12.78 -32.21
C THR A 908 -41.23 13.50 -30.87
N ASP A 909 -40.46 12.94 -29.94
CA ASP A 909 -40.17 13.49 -28.61
C ASP A 909 -38.67 13.78 -28.47
N LEU A 910 -38.31 15.06 -28.43
CA LEU A 910 -36.93 15.53 -28.29
C LEU A 910 -36.71 16.21 -26.95
N PHE A 911 -35.70 15.76 -26.21
CA PHE A 911 -35.32 16.29 -24.91
C PHE A 911 -33.94 16.92 -24.96
N LEU A 912 -33.88 18.24 -24.89
CA LEU A 912 -32.64 19.01 -24.75
C LEU A 912 -32.43 19.32 -23.27
N ARG A 913 -31.42 18.66 -22.67
CA ARG A 913 -31.13 18.69 -21.24
C ARG A 913 -30.07 19.73 -20.87
N ASP A 914 -29.79 19.84 -19.58
CA ASP A 914 -28.76 20.71 -19.00
C ASP A 914 -27.42 20.60 -19.75
N GLY A 915 -26.74 21.73 -19.90
CA GLY A 915 -25.45 21.81 -20.60
C GLY A 915 -25.54 21.89 -22.12
N PHE A 916 -26.69 21.62 -22.74
CA PHE A 916 -26.86 21.76 -24.19
C PHE A 916 -26.69 23.22 -24.64
N ASN A 917 -25.71 23.49 -25.51
CA ASN A 917 -25.32 24.84 -25.91
C ASN A 917 -24.97 24.96 -27.41
N GLN A 918 -25.90 24.55 -28.28
CA GLN A 918 -25.75 24.60 -29.74
C GLN A 918 -26.98 25.23 -30.41
N PRO A 919 -26.90 25.69 -31.69
CA PRO A 919 -28.07 26.14 -32.44
C PRO A 919 -29.12 25.03 -32.58
N LEU A 920 -30.41 25.36 -32.50
CA LEU A 920 -31.52 24.39 -32.55
C LEU A 920 -32.06 24.14 -33.98
N ASN A 921 -31.39 24.64 -35.03
CA ASN A 921 -31.84 24.48 -36.42
C ASN A 921 -31.73 23.04 -36.95
N PHE A 922 -31.24 22.09 -36.15
CA PHE A 922 -31.17 20.67 -36.48
C PHE A 922 -32.46 19.90 -36.14
N ILE A 923 -33.38 20.50 -35.35
CA ILE A 923 -34.58 19.80 -34.87
C ILE A 923 -35.45 19.40 -36.08
N PRO A 924 -35.74 18.10 -36.29
CA PRO A 924 -36.54 17.67 -37.42
C PRO A 924 -37.97 18.23 -37.39
N HIS A 925 -38.56 18.45 -38.57
CA HIS A 925 -39.98 18.84 -38.75
C HIS A 925 -40.98 17.70 -38.43
N THR A 926 -40.57 16.70 -37.66
CA THR A 926 -41.41 15.60 -37.17
C THR A 926 -41.59 15.65 -35.65
N VAL A 927 -40.80 16.48 -34.97
CA VAL A 927 -40.89 16.65 -33.51
C VAL A 927 -42.22 17.34 -33.18
N GLU A 928 -43.04 16.65 -32.40
CA GLU A 928 -44.32 17.15 -31.89
C GLU A 928 -44.21 17.59 -30.41
N CYS A 929 -43.26 16.99 -29.67
CA CYS A 929 -42.96 17.30 -28.28
C CYS A 929 -41.52 17.76 -28.12
N LEU A 930 -41.34 18.97 -27.59
CA LEU A 930 -40.02 19.51 -27.33
C LEU A 930 -39.87 19.86 -25.85
N TYR A 931 -38.82 19.32 -25.23
CA TYR A 931 -38.42 19.65 -23.87
C TYR A 931 -37.14 20.46 -23.89
N LEU A 932 -37.18 21.65 -23.30
CA LEU A 932 -36.04 22.56 -23.19
C LEU A 932 -35.70 22.76 -21.71
N ASN A 933 -34.52 22.30 -21.30
CA ASN A 933 -34.01 22.49 -19.95
C ASN A 933 -32.72 23.32 -19.97
N ASN A 934 -32.76 24.50 -19.34
CA ASN A 934 -31.58 25.36 -19.11
C ASN A 934 -30.72 25.61 -20.37
N ILE A 935 -31.38 25.79 -21.51
CA ILE A 935 -30.72 26.04 -22.80
C ILE A 935 -30.03 27.39 -22.73
N LYS A 936 -28.72 27.42 -22.97
CA LYS A 936 -27.90 28.65 -22.92
C LYS A 936 -27.72 29.31 -24.29
N TYR A 937 -27.90 28.55 -25.37
CA TYR A 937 -27.78 29.06 -26.72
C TYR A 937 -28.97 29.94 -27.09
N GLN A 938 -28.74 31.14 -27.62
CA GLN A 938 -29.79 32.10 -27.93
C GLN A 938 -30.78 31.55 -28.97
N LEU A 939 -32.04 31.43 -28.57
CA LEU A 939 -33.14 31.04 -29.43
C LEU A 939 -33.50 32.15 -30.42
N THR A 940 -33.85 31.74 -31.64
CA THR A 940 -34.27 32.58 -32.77
C THR A 940 -35.63 32.09 -33.29
N PRO A 941 -36.35 32.85 -34.14
CA PRO A 941 -37.66 32.42 -34.63
C PRO A 941 -37.69 31.04 -35.30
N ASP A 942 -36.60 30.65 -35.96
CA ASP A 942 -36.51 29.35 -36.64
C ASP A 942 -35.99 28.22 -35.73
N SER A 943 -35.77 28.48 -34.43
CA SER A 943 -35.20 27.50 -33.49
C SER A 943 -36.17 26.42 -33.04
N ILE A 944 -37.48 26.62 -33.16
CA ILE A 944 -38.49 25.63 -32.79
C ILE A 944 -39.36 25.36 -34.04
N PRO A 945 -39.43 24.11 -34.53
CA PRO A 945 -40.22 23.81 -35.73
C PRO A 945 -41.71 24.06 -35.56
N GLU A 946 -42.38 24.46 -36.65
CA GLU A 946 -43.84 24.62 -36.73
C GLU A 946 -44.62 23.30 -36.55
N THR A 947 -43.97 22.16 -36.33
CA THR A 947 -44.65 20.89 -36.01
C THR A 947 -44.86 20.65 -34.52
N VAL A 948 -44.20 21.44 -33.65
CA VAL A 948 -44.26 21.27 -32.20
C VAL A 948 -45.64 21.64 -31.67
N LYS A 949 -46.36 20.65 -31.14
CA LYS A 949 -47.70 20.83 -30.53
C LYS A 949 -47.62 20.98 -29.01
N ARG A 950 -46.62 20.35 -28.39
CA ARG A 950 -46.38 20.29 -26.95
C ARG A 950 -44.99 20.83 -26.64
N LEU A 951 -44.94 21.92 -25.89
CA LEU A 951 -43.69 22.52 -25.45
C LEU A 951 -43.56 22.40 -23.93
N TYR A 952 -42.38 22.00 -23.46
CA TYR A 952 -42.05 21.92 -22.04
C TYR A 952 -40.83 22.79 -21.76
N LEU A 953 -41.00 23.80 -20.92
CA LEU A 953 -39.89 24.59 -20.40
C LEU A 953 -39.66 24.18 -18.93
N GLN A 954 -38.45 23.73 -18.65
CA GLN A 954 -38.01 23.28 -17.33
C GLN A 954 -37.46 24.42 -16.50
N ASP A 955 -37.16 24.14 -15.23
CA ASP A 955 -36.61 25.12 -14.28
C ASP A 955 -35.38 25.85 -14.84
N ASN A 956 -35.20 27.11 -14.42
CA ASN A 956 -34.06 27.97 -14.78
C ASN A 956 -33.97 28.41 -16.25
N PHE A 957 -34.91 28.03 -17.12
CA PHE A 957 -34.96 28.55 -18.50
C PHE A 957 -35.10 30.08 -18.50
N ASP A 958 -34.24 30.80 -19.23
CA ASP A 958 -34.11 32.26 -19.15
C ASP A 958 -33.90 32.93 -20.52
N GLN A 959 -34.74 32.61 -21.50
CA GLN A 959 -34.62 33.15 -22.86
C GLN A 959 -35.93 33.72 -23.41
N PRO A 960 -35.87 34.68 -24.37
CA PRO A 960 -37.05 35.23 -25.02
C PRO A 960 -37.97 34.18 -25.65
N LEU A 961 -39.28 34.38 -25.48
CA LEU A 961 -40.34 33.46 -25.94
C LEU A 961 -41.31 34.12 -26.94
N ASN A 962 -40.93 35.26 -27.53
CA ASN A 962 -41.79 36.04 -28.44
C ASN A 962 -41.92 35.45 -29.85
N PHE A 963 -41.31 34.29 -30.11
CA PHE A 963 -41.30 33.63 -31.42
C PHE A 963 -41.66 32.14 -31.33
N ILE A 964 -42.32 31.73 -30.24
CA ILE A 964 -42.83 30.35 -30.14
C ILE A 964 -43.85 30.11 -31.28
N PRO A 965 -43.75 28.98 -32.02
CA PRO A 965 -44.64 28.67 -33.14
C PRO A 965 -46.12 28.69 -32.79
N HIS A 966 -46.96 29.08 -33.77
CA HIS A 966 -48.42 29.10 -33.63
C HIS A 966 -49.05 27.71 -33.60
N THR A 967 -48.28 26.63 -33.79
CA THR A 967 -48.79 25.26 -33.70
C THR A 967 -48.79 24.70 -32.28
N VAL A 968 -48.14 25.37 -31.32
CA VAL A 968 -48.18 24.97 -29.91
C VAL A 968 -49.59 25.13 -29.35
N GLN A 969 -50.17 24.03 -28.87
CA GLN A 969 -51.53 23.99 -28.30
C GLN A 969 -51.52 23.73 -26.78
N CYS A 970 -50.54 22.95 -26.33
CA CYS A 970 -50.35 22.59 -24.94
C CYS A 970 -48.97 23.04 -24.48
N TRP A 971 -48.94 23.84 -23.42
CA TRP A 971 -47.69 24.38 -22.90
C TRP A 971 -47.52 24.09 -21.43
N TYR A 972 -46.35 23.57 -21.07
CA TYR A 972 -45.94 23.23 -19.72
C TYR A 972 -44.79 24.14 -19.28
N LEU A 973 -45.01 24.88 -18.20
CA LEU A 973 -44.07 25.84 -17.65
C LEU A 973 -43.75 25.46 -16.20
N HIS A 974 -42.50 25.09 -15.93
CA HIS A 974 -41.96 24.97 -14.57
C HIS A 974 -41.46 26.34 -14.08
N ASN A 975 -40.57 26.39 -13.08
CA ASN A 975 -40.06 27.64 -12.54
C ASN A 975 -38.99 28.28 -13.45
N ILE A 976 -39.44 28.82 -14.59
CA ILE A 976 -38.60 29.55 -15.54
C ILE A 976 -38.19 30.92 -14.99
N LYS A 977 -37.01 31.40 -15.37
CA LYS A 977 -36.48 32.72 -15.00
C LYS A 977 -36.95 33.83 -15.93
N TYR A 978 -37.19 33.52 -17.20
CA TYR A 978 -37.62 34.50 -18.18
C TYR A 978 -38.97 35.10 -17.79
N GLN A 979 -39.06 36.44 -17.75
CA GLN A 979 -40.28 37.13 -17.37
C GLN A 979 -41.31 37.08 -18.51
N LEU A 980 -42.45 36.41 -18.26
CA LEU A 980 -43.51 36.27 -19.25
C LEU A 980 -44.34 37.56 -19.39
N THR A 981 -44.71 37.87 -20.63
CA THR A 981 -45.64 38.95 -21.01
C THR A 981 -46.79 38.37 -21.84
N PRO A 982 -47.92 39.09 -22.03
CA PRO A 982 -49.03 38.60 -22.84
C PRO A 982 -48.64 38.17 -24.27
N ASP A 983 -47.66 38.84 -24.87
CA ASP A 983 -47.16 38.52 -26.22
C ASP A 983 -46.17 37.32 -26.22
N SER A 984 -45.78 36.82 -25.05
CA SER A 984 -44.90 35.66 -24.92
C SER A 984 -45.61 34.34 -25.19
N ILE A 985 -46.96 34.33 -25.25
CA ILE A 985 -47.74 33.12 -25.46
C ILE A 985 -48.50 33.19 -26.78
N PRO A 986 -48.31 32.22 -27.69
CA PRO A 986 -49.10 32.15 -28.92
C PRO A 986 -50.60 32.07 -28.63
N ALA A 987 -51.40 32.81 -29.40
CA ALA A 987 -52.86 32.80 -29.27
C ALA A 987 -53.51 31.43 -29.53
N THR A 988 -52.75 30.45 -30.02
CA THR A 988 -53.19 29.07 -30.27
C THR A 988 -53.12 28.16 -29.05
N VAL A 989 -52.50 28.61 -27.95
CA VAL A 989 -52.43 27.84 -26.70
C VAL A 989 -53.81 27.81 -26.04
N ILE A 990 -54.36 26.59 -25.91
CA ILE A 990 -55.68 26.33 -25.32
C ILE A 990 -55.55 25.69 -23.93
N HIS A 991 -54.51 24.87 -23.75
CA HIS A 991 -54.16 24.21 -22.51
C HIS A 991 -52.84 24.76 -21.96
N LEU A 992 -52.91 25.43 -20.81
CA LEU A 992 -51.74 25.96 -20.13
C LEU A 992 -51.55 25.25 -18.79
N TYR A 993 -50.38 24.66 -18.60
CA TYR A 993 -49.97 23.97 -17.39
C TYR A 993 -48.85 24.74 -16.70
N LEU A 994 -49.15 25.30 -15.53
CA LEU A 994 -48.17 25.91 -14.65
C LEU A 994 -47.82 24.88 -13.56
N GLN A 995 -46.60 24.37 -13.62
CA GLN A 995 -46.10 23.25 -12.82
C GLN A 995 -45.57 23.72 -11.46
N ASP A 996 -45.22 22.75 -10.60
CA ASP A 996 -44.65 23.00 -9.27
C ASP A 996 -43.49 24.00 -9.31
N GLY A 997 -43.43 24.88 -8.32
CA GLY A 997 -42.38 25.88 -8.18
C GLY A 997 -42.59 27.16 -9.00
N PHE A 998 -43.54 27.23 -9.94
CA PHE A 998 -43.79 28.42 -10.75
C PHE A 998 -44.04 29.67 -9.89
N ASN A 999 -43.26 30.74 -10.11
CA ASN A 999 -43.23 31.91 -9.22
C ASN A 999 -43.30 33.27 -9.94
N GLN A 1000 -44.17 33.43 -10.93
CA GLN A 1000 -44.38 34.71 -11.63
C GLN A 1000 -45.85 35.18 -11.59
N PRO A 1001 -46.13 36.50 -11.75
CA PRO A 1001 -47.49 37.00 -11.92
C PRO A 1001 -48.17 36.35 -13.13
N LEU A 1002 -49.46 36.01 -13.02
CA LEU A 1002 -50.19 35.29 -14.07
C LEU A 1002 -50.87 36.19 -15.11
N ASN A 1003 -50.51 37.49 -15.16
CA ASN A 1003 -51.08 38.46 -16.09
C ASN A 1003 -50.63 38.27 -17.55
N PHE A 1004 -49.69 37.36 -17.82
CA PHE A 1004 -49.25 36.98 -19.16
C PHE A 1004 -50.20 35.99 -19.85
N ILE A 1005 -51.12 35.34 -19.12
CA ILE A 1005 -51.98 34.30 -19.69
C ILE A 1005 -52.88 34.94 -20.75
N PRO A 1006 -52.81 34.53 -22.03
CA PRO A 1006 -53.58 35.17 -23.09
C PRO A 1006 -55.06 34.79 -22.98
N LEU A 1007 -55.91 35.62 -23.60
CA LEU A 1007 -57.37 35.43 -23.59
C LEU A 1007 -57.83 34.13 -24.29
N THR A 1008 -56.95 33.45 -25.02
CA THR A 1008 -57.28 32.22 -25.74
C THR A 1008 -57.26 30.96 -24.87
N VAL A 1009 -56.65 31.01 -23.69
CA VAL A 1009 -56.57 29.86 -22.76
C VAL A 1009 -57.95 29.54 -22.17
N GLN A 1010 -58.44 28.32 -22.40
CA GLN A 1010 -59.73 27.85 -21.88
C GLN A 1010 -59.58 26.85 -20.73
N TYR A 1011 -58.46 26.11 -20.72
CA TYR A 1011 -58.12 25.10 -19.74
C TYR A 1011 -56.82 25.48 -19.04
N LEU A 1012 -56.92 25.84 -17.77
CA LEU A 1012 -55.78 26.21 -16.95
C LEU A 1012 -55.55 25.16 -15.86
N TYR A 1013 -54.30 24.72 -15.73
CA TYR A 1013 -53.87 23.77 -14.70
C TYR A 1013 -52.81 24.45 -13.84
N LEU A 1014 -53.09 24.56 -12.55
CA LEU A 1014 -52.20 25.17 -11.56
C LEU A 1014 -51.75 24.11 -10.56
N ASP A 1015 -50.46 23.82 -10.57
CA ASP A 1015 -49.77 23.05 -9.54
C ASP A 1015 -49.04 24.01 -8.59
N ASN A 1016 -48.90 23.66 -7.31
CA ASN A 1016 -48.17 24.34 -6.21
C ASN A 1016 -47.50 25.71 -6.52
N ILE A 1017 -48.29 26.68 -6.99
CA ILE A 1017 -47.83 27.98 -7.47
C ILE A 1017 -47.26 28.75 -6.28
N LYS A 1018 -46.02 29.26 -6.41
CA LYS A 1018 -45.36 30.04 -5.36
C LYS A 1018 -45.77 31.51 -5.36
N TYR A 1019 -46.15 32.03 -6.53
CA TYR A 1019 -46.64 33.40 -6.65
C TYR A 1019 -47.99 33.59 -5.96
N GLN A 1020 -48.14 34.65 -5.18
CA GLN A 1020 -49.40 34.93 -4.46
C GLN A 1020 -50.51 35.41 -5.41
N LEU A 1021 -51.53 34.58 -5.59
CA LEU A 1021 -52.67 34.87 -6.46
C LEU A 1021 -53.66 35.83 -5.79
N LYS A 1022 -54.11 36.81 -6.56
CA LYS A 1022 -55.09 37.85 -6.19
C LYS A 1022 -56.33 37.77 -7.10
N PRO A 1023 -57.45 38.43 -6.75
CA PRO A 1023 -58.53 38.67 -7.71
C PRO A 1023 -57.98 39.17 -9.05
N ASP A 1024 -58.56 38.70 -10.15
CA ASP A 1024 -58.16 39.03 -11.54
C ASP A 1024 -56.79 38.49 -12.00
N SER A 1025 -56.14 37.62 -11.22
CA SER A 1025 -54.85 37.03 -11.63
C SER A 1025 -54.93 36.12 -12.84
N ILE A 1026 -56.09 35.54 -13.14
CA ILE A 1026 -56.30 34.70 -14.32
C ILE A 1026 -57.42 35.28 -15.19
N PRO A 1027 -57.32 35.19 -16.53
CA PRO A 1027 -58.24 35.86 -17.43
C PRO A 1027 -59.66 35.26 -17.35
N ALA A 1028 -60.66 36.11 -17.57
CA ALA A 1028 -62.07 35.72 -17.53
C ALA A 1028 -62.47 34.72 -18.66
N THR A 1029 -61.59 34.42 -19.60
CA THR A 1029 -61.84 33.43 -20.66
C THR A 1029 -61.66 31.97 -20.22
N VAL A 1030 -61.01 31.73 -19.07
CA VAL A 1030 -60.84 30.40 -18.50
C VAL A 1030 -62.20 29.82 -18.10
N LYS A 1031 -62.61 28.73 -18.75
CA LYS A 1031 -63.90 28.04 -18.48
C LYS A 1031 -63.73 26.84 -17.55
N SER A 1032 -62.55 26.23 -17.59
CA SER A 1032 -62.20 25.03 -16.84
C SER A 1032 -60.88 25.26 -16.11
N LEU A 1033 -60.92 25.15 -14.78
CA LEU A 1033 -59.74 25.31 -13.92
C LEU A 1033 -59.47 24.02 -13.16
N SER A 1034 -58.24 23.55 -13.21
CA SER A 1034 -57.76 22.42 -12.41
C SER A 1034 -56.70 22.89 -11.43
N LEU A 1035 -56.92 22.64 -10.15
CA LEU A 1035 -55.95 22.86 -9.09
C LEU A 1035 -55.42 21.51 -8.64
N LEU A 1036 -54.11 21.32 -8.82
CA LEU A 1036 -53.42 20.04 -8.65
C LEU A 1036 -52.97 19.83 -7.20
N ASP A 1037 -52.37 18.66 -6.91
CA ASP A 1037 -52.00 18.25 -5.55
C ASP A 1037 -51.07 19.27 -4.89
N GLY A 1038 -51.24 19.50 -3.59
CA GLY A 1038 -50.36 20.41 -2.85
C GLY A 1038 -50.71 21.89 -2.94
N PHE A 1039 -51.66 22.31 -3.79
CA PHE A 1039 -52.07 23.71 -3.91
C PHE A 1039 -52.56 24.29 -2.57
N ASN A 1040 -51.97 25.41 -2.10
CA ASN A 1040 -52.14 25.91 -0.73
C ASN A 1040 -52.50 27.41 -0.63
N GLN A 1041 -53.18 27.98 -1.62
CA GLN A 1041 -53.57 29.40 -1.60
C GLN A 1041 -55.10 29.61 -1.52
N PRO A 1042 -55.57 30.77 -1.01
CA PRO A 1042 -56.98 31.15 -1.08
C PRO A 1042 -57.49 31.13 -2.53
N LEU A 1043 -58.73 30.68 -2.72
CA LEU A 1043 -59.34 30.48 -4.04
C LEU A 1043 -60.11 31.71 -4.57
N ASN A 1044 -59.94 32.87 -3.95
CA ASN A 1044 -60.62 34.12 -4.34
C ASN A 1044 -60.09 34.73 -5.66
N PHE A 1045 -59.05 34.15 -6.26
CA PHE A 1045 -58.56 34.52 -7.59
C PHE A 1045 -59.36 33.90 -8.74
N ILE A 1046 -60.20 32.89 -8.48
CA ILE A 1046 -60.95 32.19 -9.52
C ILE A 1046 -61.99 33.16 -10.11
N PRO A 1047 -61.98 33.42 -11.43
CA PRO A 1047 -62.86 34.40 -12.04
C PRO A 1047 -64.29 33.85 -12.11
N PRO A 1048 -65.30 34.73 -12.11
CA PRO A 1048 -66.72 34.37 -12.15
C PRO A 1048 -67.19 33.82 -13.52
N THR A 1049 -66.29 33.25 -14.30
CA THR A 1049 -66.56 32.63 -15.61
C THR A 1049 -66.25 31.13 -15.61
N VAL A 1050 -65.54 30.63 -14.60
CA VAL A 1050 -65.25 29.21 -14.44
C VAL A 1050 -66.55 28.46 -14.15
N LYS A 1051 -66.87 27.48 -15.00
CA LYS A 1051 -68.05 26.60 -14.89
C LYS A 1051 -67.71 25.21 -14.37
N SER A 1052 -66.50 24.75 -14.69
CA SER A 1052 -65.98 23.44 -14.29
C SER A 1052 -64.72 23.63 -13.45
N LEU A 1053 -64.76 23.12 -12.22
CA LEU A 1053 -63.65 23.18 -11.28
C LEU A 1053 -63.22 21.77 -10.90
N TYR A 1054 -61.91 21.50 -10.99
CA TYR A 1054 -61.31 20.22 -10.60
C TYR A 1054 -60.35 20.48 -9.45
N LEU A 1055 -60.59 19.84 -8.31
CA LEU A 1055 -59.80 20.00 -7.11
C LEU A 1055 -59.16 18.65 -6.76
N ASP A 1056 -57.83 18.63 -6.75
CA ASP A 1056 -57.03 17.53 -6.22
C ASP A 1056 -56.88 17.66 -4.69
N ASN A 1057 -55.81 17.16 -4.09
CA ASN A 1057 -55.54 17.32 -2.66
C ASN A 1057 -55.07 18.75 -2.28
N ILE A 1058 -56.03 19.68 -2.30
CA ILE A 1058 -55.88 21.08 -1.89
C ILE A 1058 -55.53 21.18 -0.41
N LYS A 1059 -54.46 21.91 -0.08
CA LYS A 1059 -53.98 22.15 1.29
C LYS A 1059 -54.64 23.35 1.96
N TYR A 1060 -55.09 24.33 1.17
CA TYR A 1060 -55.80 25.49 1.69
C TYR A 1060 -57.18 25.09 2.24
N GLN A 1061 -57.53 25.57 3.43
CA GLN A 1061 -58.80 25.22 4.07
C GLN A 1061 -60.00 25.87 3.38
N LEU A 1062 -60.87 25.04 2.80
CA LEU A 1062 -62.08 25.46 2.10
C LEU A 1062 -63.20 25.78 3.10
N LYS A 1063 -63.87 26.92 2.87
CA LYS A 1063 -65.01 27.43 3.61
C LYS A 1063 -66.18 27.71 2.66
N PRO A 1064 -67.42 27.91 3.15
CA PRO A 1064 -68.49 28.47 2.33
C PRO A 1064 -68.00 29.71 1.56
N ASP A 1065 -68.44 29.84 0.31
CA ASP A 1065 -68.05 30.91 -0.63
C ASP A 1065 -66.58 30.88 -1.11
N SER A 1066 -65.81 29.82 -0.81
CA SER A 1066 -64.43 29.70 -1.31
C SER A 1066 -64.34 29.47 -2.82
N ILE A 1067 -65.40 28.95 -3.46
CA ILE A 1067 -65.45 28.77 -4.91
C ILE A 1067 -66.56 29.64 -5.52
N PRO A 1068 -66.37 30.20 -6.73
CA PRO A 1068 -67.35 31.13 -7.31
C PRO A 1068 -68.73 30.48 -7.52
N ALA A 1069 -69.78 31.27 -7.34
CA ALA A 1069 -71.18 30.87 -7.59
C ALA A 1069 -71.49 30.57 -9.07
N THR A 1070 -70.52 30.68 -9.97
CA THR A 1070 -70.67 30.30 -11.39
C THR A 1070 -70.30 28.84 -11.67
N VAL A 1071 -69.66 28.17 -10.71
CA VAL A 1071 -69.29 26.75 -10.84
C VAL A 1071 -70.56 25.91 -10.78
N THR A 1072 -70.80 25.14 -11.86
CA THR A 1072 -71.94 24.21 -11.97
C THR A 1072 -71.52 22.74 -11.92
N TYR A 1073 -70.25 22.48 -12.25
CA TYR A 1073 -69.63 21.17 -12.26
C TYR A 1073 -68.38 21.18 -11.36
N LEU A 1074 -68.36 20.32 -10.36
CA LEU A 1074 -67.24 20.18 -9.44
C LEU A 1074 -66.75 18.73 -9.44
N CYS A 1075 -65.46 18.54 -9.66
CA CYS A 1075 -64.80 17.24 -9.55
C CYS A 1075 -63.76 17.27 -8.44
N LEU A 1076 -63.91 16.37 -7.47
CA LEU A 1076 -62.95 16.15 -6.40
C LEU A 1076 -62.16 14.88 -6.73
N LYS A 1077 -60.88 15.06 -7.02
CA LYS A 1077 -59.97 14.00 -7.45
C LYS A 1077 -59.42 13.20 -6.28
N ASP A 1078 -58.62 12.18 -6.61
CA ASP A 1078 -58.01 11.26 -5.65
C ASP A 1078 -57.22 12.02 -4.59
N GLY A 1079 -57.35 11.62 -3.33
CA GLY A 1079 -56.59 12.26 -2.25
C GLY A 1079 -57.21 13.52 -1.63
N PHE A 1080 -58.24 14.13 -2.22
CA PHE A 1080 -58.95 15.27 -1.63
C PHE A 1080 -59.45 14.93 -0.20
N ASN A 1081 -59.12 15.77 0.80
CA ASN A 1081 -59.30 15.43 2.22
C ASN A 1081 -59.94 16.53 3.06
N GLN A 1082 -60.97 17.22 2.55
CA GLN A 1082 -61.68 18.27 3.28
C GLN A 1082 -63.20 18.05 3.32
N PRO A 1083 -63.92 18.64 4.31
CA PRO A 1083 -65.38 18.62 4.35
C PRO A 1083 -66.01 19.26 3.11
N LEU A 1084 -67.16 18.75 2.67
CA LEU A 1084 -67.82 19.18 1.43
C LEU A 1084 -68.81 20.35 1.62
N ASN A 1085 -68.77 21.04 2.77
CA ASN A 1085 -69.68 22.14 3.11
C ASN A 1085 -69.36 23.46 2.39
N PHE A 1086 -68.25 23.54 1.65
CA PHE A 1086 -67.88 24.69 0.82
C PHE A 1086 -68.60 24.72 -0.53
N ILE A 1087 -69.24 23.61 -0.93
CA ILE A 1087 -69.86 23.46 -2.25
C ILE A 1087 -71.10 24.37 -2.34
N PRO A 1088 -71.12 25.37 -3.24
CA PRO A 1088 -72.23 26.32 -3.33
C PRO A 1088 -73.46 25.69 -3.99
N LEU A 1089 -74.61 26.34 -3.77
CA LEU A 1089 -75.93 25.93 -4.31
C LEU A 1089 -75.97 25.83 -5.84
N THR A 1090 -75.03 26.47 -6.53
CA THR A 1090 -74.94 26.51 -7.99
C THR A 1090 -74.34 25.26 -8.59
N VAL A 1091 -73.58 24.47 -7.82
CA VAL A 1091 -73.06 23.19 -8.26
C VAL A 1091 -74.23 22.22 -8.38
N LYS A 1092 -74.42 21.67 -9.59
CA LYS A 1092 -75.48 20.70 -9.88
C LYS A 1092 -74.92 19.28 -10.02
N ILE A 1093 -73.67 19.17 -10.47
CA ILE A 1093 -72.98 17.91 -10.72
C ILE A 1093 -71.75 17.85 -9.84
N LEU A 1094 -71.71 16.87 -8.95
CA LEU A 1094 -70.54 16.55 -8.13
C LEU A 1094 -69.95 15.21 -8.58
N TYR A 1095 -68.67 15.22 -8.95
CA TYR A 1095 -67.93 14.02 -9.30
C TYR A 1095 -66.88 13.72 -8.22
N LEU A 1096 -67.00 12.57 -7.57
CA LEU A 1096 -66.10 12.07 -6.54
C LEU A 1096 -65.27 10.89 -7.09
N ASN A 1097 -63.95 11.08 -7.15
CA ASN A 1097 -63.01 9.99 -7.33
C ASN A 1097 -62.60 9.44 -5.93
N ASN A 1098 -61.43 8.83 -5.76
CA ASN A 1098 -61.01 8.25 -4.49
C ASN A 1098 -60.55 9.30 -3.45
N ILE A 1099 -61.48 10.13 -2.97
CA ILE A 1099 -61.26 11.14 -1.93
C ILE A 1099 -60.89 10.49 -0.59
N LYS A 1100 -60.01 11.14 0.16
CA LYS A 1100 -59.61 10.73 1.53
C LYS A 1100 -60.59 11.19 2.61
N TYR A 1101 -61.34 12.26 2.35
CA TYR A 1101 -62.32 12.77 3.32
C TYR A 1101 -63.42 11.75 3.56
N GLN A 1102 -63.57 11.29 4.81
CA GLN A 1102 -64.57 10.29 5.17
C GLN A 1102 -65.99 10.86 5.08
N LEU A 1103 -66.78 10.34 4.13
CA LEU A 1103 -68.19 10.66 3.99
C LEU A 1103 -68.99 10.05 5.15
N LYS A 1104 -69.87 10.86 5.71
CA LYS A 1104 -70.85 10.49 6.73
C LYS A 1104 -72.23 10.93 6.24
N PRO A 1105 -73.33 10.42 6.82
CA PRO A 1105 -74.66 10.92 6.47
C PRO A 1105 -74.74 12.44 6.58
N GLY A 1106 -75.22 13.09 5.52
CA GLY A 1106 -75.25 14.56 5.40
C GLY A 1106 -73.94 15.23 4.91
N SER A 1107 -72.88 14.48 4.62
CA SER A 1107 -71.64 15.03 4.05
C SER A 1107 -71.83 15.56 2.62
N ILE A 1108 -72.61 14.87 1.79
CA ILE A 1108 -72.89 15.31 0.41
C ILE A 1108 -74.03 16.35 0.45
N PRO A 1109 -73.88 17.53 -0.16
CA PRO A 1109 -74.94 18.53 -0.18
C PRO A 1109 -76.23 18.04 -0.85
N ASN A 1110 -77.37 18.35 -0.23
CA ASN A 1110 -78.68 17.86 -0.67
C ASN A 1110 -79.28 18.63 -1.86
N HIS A 1111 -78.68 19.74 -2.29
CA HIS A 1111 -79.14 20.51 -3.46
C HIS A 1111 -78.62 19.97 -4.81
N LEU A 1112 -77.71 18.99 -4.79
CA LEU A 1112 -77.11 18.42 -6.00
C LEU A 1112 -78.15 17.65 -6.83
N ALA A 1113 -78.11 17.81 -8.15
CA ALA A 1113 -78.95 17.04 -9.07
C ALA A 1113 -78.32 15.69 -9.44
N THR A 1114 -76.98 15.67 -9.52
CA THR A 1114 -76.23 14.50 -9.95
C THR A 1114 -74.99 14.29 -9.10
N VAL A 1115 -74.79 13.06 -8.65
CA VAL A 1115 -73.53 12.62 -8.05
C VAL A 1115 -72.95 11.47 -8.87
N LYS A 1116 -71.64 11.52 -9.10
CA LYS A 1116 -70.89 10.45 -9.77
C LYS A 1116 -69.77 9.94 -8.86
N PHE A 1117 -69.66 8.62 -8.75
CA PHE A 1117 -68.58 7.92 -8.05
C PHE A 1117 -67.80 7.05 -9.05
N ASP A 1118 -66.48 7.20 -9.14
CA ASP A 1118 -65.66 6.48 -10.13
C ASP A 1118 -64.18 6.43 -9.69
N TYR A 1119 -63.28 5.97 -10.57
CA TYR A 1119 -61.82 6.00 -10.37
C TYR A 1119 -61.35 5.35 -9.04
N GLY A 1120 -61.96 4.25 -8.64
CA GLY A 1120 -61.53 3.49 -7.47
C GLY A 1120 -61.99 4.08 -6.14
N PHE A 1121 -63.09 4.85 -6.14
CA PHE A 1121 -63.74 5.34 -4.92
C PHE A 1121 -63.88 4.23 -3.87
N SER A 1122 -63.22 4.41 -2.72
CA SER A 1122 -62.96 3.33 -1.77
C SER A 1122 -63.78 3.36 -0.49
N GLN A 1123 -64.76 4.25 -0.36
CA GLN A 1123 -65.57 4.34 0.85
C GLN A 1123 -66.86 3.51 0.72
N ARG A 1124 -67.35 2.95 1.83
CA ARG A 1124 -68.62 2.22 1.85
C ARG A 1124 -69.79 3.18 1.71
N PHE A 1125 -70.78 2.80 0.92
CA PHE A 1125 -72.07 3.48 0.86
C PHE A 1125 -72.90 3.00 2.04
N THR A 1126 -73.15 3.87 3.02
CA THR A 1126 -74.07 3.58 4.13
C THR A 1126 -75.29 4.48 4.01
N LYS A 1127 -76.40 4.06 4.64
CA LYS A 1127 -77.67 4.80 4.61
C LYS A 1127 -77.48 6.28 4.94
N GLY A 1128 -77.94 7.15 4.04
CA GLY A 1128 -77.90 8.61 4.17
C GLY A 1128 -76.60 9.29 3.71
N ILE A 1129 -75.60 8.54 3.21
CA ILE A 1129 -74.42 9.13 2.55
C ILE A 1129 -74.81 9.85 1.26
N ILE A 1130 -75.67 9.23 0.44
CA ILE A 1130 -76.26 9.86 -0.74
C ILE A 1130 -77.63 10.43 -0.32
N PRO A 1131 -77.83 11.76 -0.37
CA PRO A 1131 -79.11 12.37 -0.04
C PRO A 1131 -80.25 11.89 -0.96
N ASP A 1132 -81.44 11.69 -0.39
CA ASP A 1132 -82.65 11.27 -1.10
C ASP A 1132 -83.16 12.30 -2.12
N THR A 1133 -82.63 13.52 -2.07
CA THR A 1133 -82.93 14.61 -2.99
C THR A 1133 -82.18 14.50 -4.31
N ILE A 1134 -81.11 13.69 -4.38
CA ILE A 1134 -80.32 13.51 -5.60
C ILE A 1134 -81.07 12.61 -6.58
N THR A 1135 -81.34 13.09 -7.79
CA THR A 1135 -82.14 12.37 -8.79
C THR A 1135 -81.35 11.39 -9.65
N SER A 1136 -80.05 11.63 -9.84
CA SER A 1136 -79.21 10.81 -10.73
C SER A 1136 -77.90 10.42 -10.05
N ILE A 1137 -77.65 9.12 -9.96
CA ILE A 1137 -76.45 8.55 -9.34
C ILE A 1137 -75.70 7.76 -10.42
N TYR A 1138 -74.46 8.14 -10.69
CA TYR A 1138 -73.60 7.41 -11.63
C TYR A 1138 -72.54 6.62 -10.87
N MET A 1139 -72.54 5.30 -11.06
CA MET A 1139 -71.61 4.36 -10.42
C MET A 1139 -70.63 3.81 -11.46
N GLY A 1140 -69.35 4.13 -11.33
CA GLY A 1140 -68.27 3.62 -12.16
C GLY A 1140 -67.37 2.66 -11.41
N ASN A 1141 -66.05 2.82 -11.50
CA ASN A 1141 -65.09 1.99 -10.78
C ASN A 1141 -65.12 2.35 -9.27
N VAL A 1142 -65.71 1.49 -8.45
CA VAL A 1142 -65.82 1.65 -6.98
C VAL A 1142 -65.38 0.38 -6.26
N VAL A 1143 -64.80 0.50 -5.07
CA VAL A 1143 -64.29 -0.65 -4.30
C VAL A 1143 -65.43 -1.43 -3.66
N TYR A 1144 -66.39 -0.74 -3.04
CA TYR A 1144 -67.56 -1.34 -2.42
C TYR A 1144 -68.79 -1.15 -3.32
N PRO A 1145 -69.63 -2.17 -3.50
CA PRO A 1145 -70.88 -2.02 -4.24
C PRO A 1145 -71.83 -1.08 -3.50
N LEU A 1146 -72.79 -0.52 -4.24
CA LEU A 1146 -73.90 0.21 -3.65
C LEU A 1146 -74.79 -0.78 -2.88
N GLU A 1147 -75.03 -0.56 -1.58
CA GLU A 1147 -75.88 -1.44 -0.75
C GLU A 1147 -77.37 -1.08 -0.93
N HIS A 1148 -78.27 -2.05 -0.74
CA HIS A 1148 -79.71 -1.87 -0.99
C HIS A 1148 -80.36 -0.79 -0.11
N ASP A 1149 -79.82 -0.54 1.09
CA ASP A 1149 -80.28 0.48 2.04
C ASP A 1149 -79.53 1.82 1.92
N SER A 1150 -78.57 1.93 0.98
CA SER A 1150 -77.82 3.16 0.72
C SER A 1150 -78.60 4.22 -0.06
N VAL A 1151 -79.69 3.80 -0.72
CA VAL A 1151 -80.55 4.64 -1.57
C VAL A 1151 -81.95 4.58 -0.97
N SER A 1152 -82.46 5.70 -0.44
CA SER A 1152 -83.66 5.68 0.39
C SER A 1152 -84.98 5.89 -0.37
N LYS A 1153 -84.95 6.17 -1.68
CA LYS A 1153 -86.14 6.35 -2.54
C LYS A 1153 -86.07 5.56 -3.85
N THR A 1154 -87.23 5.02 -4.29
CA THR A 1154 -87.40 4.29 -5.56
C THR A 1154 -87.32 5.16 -6.83
N GLU A 1155 -87.30 6.49 -6.70
CA GLU A 1155 -87.26 7.45 -7.82
C GLU A 1155 -85.83 7.89 -8.20
N GLN A 1156 -84.79 7.47 -7.47
CA GLN A 1156 -83.40 7.81 -7.80
C GLN A 1156 -82.91 6.94 -8.96
N ASN A 1157 -82.53 7.57 -10.08
CA ASN A 1157 -82.03 6.86 -11.26
C ASN A 1157 -80.56 6.49 -11.07
N ILE A 1158 -80.27 5.19 -10.91
CA ILE A 1158 -78.91 4.66 -10.79
C ILE A 1158 -78.43 4.20 -12.16
N SER A 1159 -77.38 4.84 -12.66
CA SER A 1159 -76.72 4.52 -13.92
C SER A 1159 -75.35 3.90 -13.66
N TYR A 1160 -75.15 2.66 -14.08
CA TYR A 1160 -73.87 1.96 -13.99
C TYR A 1160 -73.04 2.20 -15.23
N LEU A 1161 -71.86 2.79 -15.06
CA LEU A 1161 -70.91 3.07 -16.15
C LEU A 1161 -70.20 1.78 -16.58
N ALA A 1162 -69.58 1.80 -17.75
CA ALA A 1162 -68.81 0.67 -18.30
C ALA A 1162 -67.68 0.18 -17.36
N THR A 1163 -67.24 1.03 -16.43
CA THR A 1163 -66.18 0.76 -15.47
C THR A 1163 -66.65 0.09 -14.16
N TYR A 1164 -67.96 -0.09 -13.96
CA TYR A 1164 -68.53 -0.73 -12.76
C TYR A 1164 -68.41 -2.26 -12.81
N LYS A 1165 -67.81 -2.86 -11.77
CA LYS A 1165 -67.42 -4.30 -11.74
C LYS A 1165 -68.26 -5.18 -10.82
N HIS A 1166 -69.19 -4.61 -10.05
CA HIS A 1166 -70.00 -5.37 -9.09
C HIS A 1166 -71.37 -5.74 -9.64
N SER A 1167 -72.13 -6.55 -8.90
CA SER A 1167 -73.54 -6.79 -9.21
C SER A 1167 -74.34 -5.48 -9.19
N LYS A 1168 -75.19 -5.31 -10.20
CA LYS A 1168 -76.08 -4.14 -10.33
C LYS A 1168 -77.30 -4.34 -9.44
N LEU A 1169 -77.70 -3.31 -8.69
CA LEU A 1169 -79.01 -3.27 -8.06
C LEU A 1169 -80.05 -3.15 -9.19
N LYS A 1170 -81.14 -3.90 -9.06
CA LYS A 1170 -82.24 -3.90 -10.05
C LYS A 1170 -83.19 -2.75 -9.82
#